data_AF-A0A7C3CH69-F1
#
_entry.id   AF-A0A7C3CH69-F1
#
_cell.length_a   1.000
_cell.length_b   1.000
_cell.length_c   1.000
_cell.angle_alpha   90.00
_cell.angle_beta   90.00
_cell.angle_gamma   90.00
#
_symmetry.space_group_name_H-M   'P 1'
#
loop_
_entity.id
_entity.type
_entity.pdbx_description
1 polymer ?
#
loop_
_entity_poly.entity_id
_entity_poly.type
_entity_poly.pdbx_seq_one_letter_code
_entity_poly.pdbx_strand_id
1 'polypeptide(L)'
;FVSDEDSGAGSVAVKPSWTGLAREFPATNELADNQSSAAKAELGMQLFFDPVLSADNQMSCATCHQPDQGFSNGQAITPSRSNRNVPTLWNVAYRQYLLWDGSETALENQALTPLTHSAEMNADLDATVAELAAIPAYAERFKAVFGEDGGISAENITKALATFERTLISTDSPFDKYAAGDKEALTPAQRRGLTLFRSGATRCFECHAAPTFAQDTFRVVGVDSDDPGRAAVEANGIKGAFRVPTLRNIALTAPYMHNGMFETLEEVVTFYADGGGRDRGVEFVDPFVGGFDLNEQETADLVAFLHALTDESRLPEIPTVALSGLATLERSESAGRAESLRLNSAEAGGLARQPREPQDFTVTPNSDIQAIIDRAQAGDRILVEYGIYNMRLAVDVSGLTIEGIPNAAGDYPIFDGENKLSEAIIASGNDFAVGKLHVRNYTSNGILVEGVDGVHFYDLISENTGTYGIYPTKSDNVLVERVTASLVNDAAIYAGQCKNVVVRDSEVFGSVIGIELENTLNGEAYNNYAHDNSLGLFVVVLPQLNSKVSRGSKLYDNRVENNNIPNFADEGMAAALVPPGVGILSLGADDVEIYNNVVKDHRTTGVAVFSLAIGYDQNEIDVGPTPENNWIHNNEYSNNGYDPVASVKDLGIPVGDVIWDGSGWNVRFDEADFKPGFPKILAKDSWATWQKRLHWHTLNLIVKLAG
;
A
#
# COMPACT_ATOMS: atom_id res chain seq x y z
N PHE A 1 -10.61 -17.88 8.15
CA PHE A 1 -9.49 -18.27 9.01
C PHE A 1 -8.21 -18.08 8.20
N VAL A 2 -7.74 -16.84 8.15
CA VAL A 2 -6.36 -16.53 7.74
C VAL A 2 -5.48 -16.98 8.91
N SER A 3 -4.38 -17.66 8.64
CA SER A 3 -3.45 -18.11 9.69
C SER A 3 -2.99 -16.93 10.56
N ASP A 4 -2.91 -17.16 11.88
CA ASP A 4 -2.56 -16.20 12.94
C ASP A 4 -1.13 -15.60 12.86
N GLU A 5 -0.39 -15.83 11.77
CA GLU A 5 0.98 -15.35 11.58
C GLU A 5 1.00 -14.18 10.58
N ASP A 6 1.13 -12.97 11.14
CA ASP A 6 1.54 -11.70 10.51
C ASP A 6 0.91 -11.37 9.13
N SER A 7 -0.38 -11.04 9.11
CA SER A 7 -1.02 -10.42 7.94
C SER A 7 -0.65 -8.93 7.82
N GLY A 8 0.55 -8.65 7.32
CA GLY A 8 0.91 -7.37 6.67
C GLY A 8 1.11 -6.14 7.56
N ALA A 9 0.99 -6.25 8.89
CA ALA A 9 1.38 -5.18 9.81
C ALA A 9 2.90 -5.16 9.99
N GLY A 10 3.49 -3.97 9.83
CA GLY A 10 4.93 -3.79 9.79
C GLY A 10 5.51 -3.92 8.39
N SER A 11 6.83 -3.81 8.28
CA SER A 11 7.52 -4.12 7.03
C SER A 11 8.69 -5.05 7.28
N VAL A 12 8.71 -6.17 6.57
CA VAL A 12 9.89 -7.02 6.52
C VAL A 12 10.78 -6.49 5.39
N ALA A 13 11.54 -5.44 5.68
CA ALA A 13 12.69 -5.12 4.83
C ALA A 13 13.64 -6.32 4.81
N VAL A 14 14.18 -6.69 3.63
CA VAL A 14 15.12 -7.81 3.55
C VAL A 14 16.39 -7.43 4.31
N LYS A 15 16.68 -8.10 5.43
CA LYS A 15 17.88 -7.82 6.23
C LYS A 15 19.12 -8.47 5.58
N PRO A 16 20.26 -7.77 5.48
CA PRO A 16 20.47 -6.35 5.84
C PRO A 16 19.85 -5.41 4.80
N SER A 17 19.08 -4.41 5.25
CA SER A 17 18.52 -3.38 4.37
C SER A 17 19.20 -2.04 4.61
N TRP A 18 19.93 -1.58 3.60
CA TRP A 18 20.70 -0.33 3.63
C TRP A 18 19.87 0.92 3.35
N THR A 19 18.77 0.77 2.62
CA THR A 19 17.88 1.86 2.21
C THR A 19 16.47 1.75 2.77
N GLY A 20 16.14 0.59 3.36
CA GLY A 20 14.79 0.11 3.71
C GLY A 20 13.83 -0.05 2.53
N LEU A 21 14.28 0.17 1.30
CA LEU A 21 13.47 -0.02 0.09
C LEU A 21 13.42 -1.48 -0.37
N ALA A 22 14.41 -2.30 0.00
CA ALA A 22 14.45 -3.71 -0.35
C ALA A 22 13.39 -4.50 0.43
N ARG A 23 12.46 -5.14 -0.30
CA ARG A 23 11.35 -5.95 0.25
C ARG A 23 11.41 -7.38 -0.27
N GLU A 24 10.92 -8.31 0.53
CA GLU A 24 10.77 -9.70 0.11
C GLU A 24 9.66 -9.81 -0.94
N PHE A 25 9.94 -10.49 -2.04
CA PHE A 25 8.92 -10.79 -3.04
C PHE A 25 7.92 -11.82 -2.47
N PRO A 26 6.62 -11.68 -2.77
CA PRO A 26 5.63 -12.64 -2.29
C PRO A 26 5.89 -14.04 -2.87
N ALA A 27 5.29 -15.06 -2.26
CA ALA A 27 5.26 -16.39 -2.84
C ALA A 27 4.65 -16.36 -4.25
N THR A 28 5.16 -17.19 -5.14
CA THR A 28 4.61 -17.34 -6.48
C THR A 28 3.26 -18.08 -6.43
N ASN A 29 2.44 -17.90 -7.45
CA ASN A 29 1.15 -18.55 -7.66
C ASN A 29 1.26 -20.03 -8.12
N GLU A 30 2.26 -20.75 -7.59
CA GLU A 30 2.44 -22.17 -7.88
C GLU A 30 1.33 -23.00 -7.25
N LEU A 31 0.78 -23.94 -8.03
CA LEU A 31 -0.18 -24.91 -7.55
C LEU A 31 0.53 -26.16 -7.02
N ALA A 32 -0.04 -26.79 -5.99
CA ALA A 32 0.52 -28.00 -5.39
C ALA A 32 0.66 -29.16 -6.40
N ASP A 33 -0.23 -29.22 -7.39
CA ASP A 33 -0.23 -30.22 -8.46
C ASP A 33 0.51 -29.77 -9.73
N ASN A 34 1.11 -28.56 -9.74
CA ASN A 34 1.95 -28.07 -10.82
C ASN A 34 3.21 -27.32 -10.32
N GLN A 35 4.03 -28.01 -9.54
CA GLN A 35 5.32 -27.48 -9.08
C GLN A 35 6.29 -27.24 -10.25
N SER A 36 7.05 -26.14 -10.19
CA SER A 36 7.97 -25.75 -11.26
C SER A 36 9.20 -26.66 -11.31
N SER A 37 9.70 -26.90 -12.54
CA SER A 37 11.00 -27.50 -12.77
C SER A 37 11.64 -26.92 -14.02
N ALA A 38 12.97 -26.89 -14.11
CA ALA A 38 13.66 -26.33 -15.28
C ALA A 38 13.27 -27.05 -16.59
N ALA A 39 13.12 -28.38 -16.56
CA ALA A 39 12.69 -29.15 -17.73
C ALA A 39 11.25 -28.83 -18.15
N LYS A 40 10.34 -28.60 -17.19
CA LYS A 40 8.95 -28.21 -17.47
C LYS A 40 8.87 -26.78 -18.00
N ALA A 41 9.65 -25.85 -17.43
CA ALA A 41 9.76 -24.48 -17.92
C ALA A 41 10.32 -24.44 -19.36
N GLU A 42 11.35 -25.22 -19.66
CA GLU A 42 11.89 -25.34 -21.01
C GLU A 42 10.84 -25.90 -21.98
N LEU A 43 10.09 -26.95 -21.61
CA LEU A 43 8.98 -27.45 -22.43
C LEU A 43 7.90 -26.37 -22.65
N GLY A 44 7.54 -25.64 -21.59
CA GLY A 44 6.60 -24.53 -21.66
C GLY A 44 7.06 -23.41 -22.58
N MET A 45 8.34 -23.05 -22.52
CA MET A 45 8.95 -22.05 -23.41
C MET A 45 8.81 -22.47 -24.86
N GLN A 46 9.15 -23.72 -25.18
CA GLN A 46 9.04 -24.22 -26.56
C GLN A 46 7.60 -24.12 -27.06
N LEU A 47 6.62 -24.54 -26.24
CA LEU A 47 5.19 -24.43 -26.56
C LEU A 47 4.75 -22.97 -26.73
N PHE A 48 5.20 -22.07 -25.87
CA PHE A 48 4.81 -20.65 -25.87
C PHE A 48 5.13 -19.94 -27.18
N PHE A 49 6.24 -20.31 -27.83
CA PHE A 49 6.70 -19.74 -29.09
C PHE A 49 6.27 -20.54 -30.33
N ASP A 50 5.65 -21.71 -30.18
CA ASP A 50 5.32 -22.61 -31.29
C ASP A 50 3.90 -22.36 -31.81
N PRO A 51 3.73 -21.95 -33.08
CA PRO A 51 2.40 -21.74 -33.66
C PRO A 51 1.56 -23.01 -33.80
N VAL A 52 2.15 -24.20 -33.62
CA VAL A 52 1.43 -25.51 -33.67
C VAL A 52 0.26 -25.60 -32.69
N LEU A 53 0.18 -24.69 -31.73
CA LEU A 53 -0.92 -24.61 -30.78
C LEU A 53 -2.18 -23.94 -31.35
N SER A 54 -2.12 -23.21 -32.47
CA SER A 54 -3.31 -22.60 -33.10
C SER A 54 -3.89 -23.48 -34.20
N ALA A 55 -5.19 -23.36 -34.45
CA ALA A 55 -5.88 -24.19 -35.45
C ALA A 55 -5.36 -24.03 -36.90
N ASP A 56 -4.70 -22.92 -37.20
CA ASP A 56 -4.13 -22.60 -38.52
C ASP A 56 -2.60 -22.61 -38.55
N ASN A 57 -1.95 -22.98 -37.44
CA ASN A 57 -0.51 -22.97 -37.27
C ASN A 57 0.16 -21.60 -37.55
N GLN A 58 -0.56 -20.49 -37.32
CA GLN A 58 -0.08 -19.12 -37.54
C GLN A 58 0.09 -18.30 -36.25
N MET A 59 -0.50 -18.71 -35.13
CA MET A 59 -0.51 -17.96 -33.87
C MET A 59 0.11 -18.77 -32.73
N SER A 60 0.93 -18.13 -31.92
CA SER A 60 1.45 -18.67 -30.65
C SER A 60 1.11 -17.71 -29.51
N CYS A 61 1.36 -18.10 -28.27
CA CYS A 61 1.25 -17.19 -27.13
C CYS A 61 2.13 -15.94 -27.34
N ALA A 62 3.32 -16.12 -27.89
CA ALA A 62 4.26 -15.05 -28.21
C ALA A 62 3.78 -14.05 -29.27
N THR A 63 2.74 -14.37 -30.06
CA THR A 63 2.13 -13.43 -31.01
C THR A 63 1.50 -12.22 -30.30
N CYS A 64 0.85 -12.47 -29.16
CA CYS A 64 0.22 -11.44 -28.32
C CYS A 64 1.10 -11.06 -27.11
N HIS A 65 2.04 -11.90 -26.72
CA HIS A 65 2.98 -11.65 -25.62
C HIS A 65 4.42 -11.62 -26.15
N GLN A 66 4.70 -10.60 -26.95
CA GLN A 66 5.95 -10.41 -27.66
C GLN A 66 7.06 -9.99 -26.69
N PRO A 67 8.19 -10.70 -26.64
CA PRO A 67 9.26 -10.33 -25.72
C PRO A 67 9.92 -8.98 -26.05
N ASP A 68 9.80 -8.49 -27.30
CA ASP A 68 10.26 -7.14 -27.67
C ASP A 68 9.37 -6.01 -27.14
N GLN A 69 8.11 -6.32 -26.79
CA GLN A 69 7.17 -5.39 -26.19
C GLN A 69 6.98 -5.72 -24.69
N GLY A 70 8.02 -6.20 -24.02
CA GLY A 70 7.94 -6.57 -22.61
C GLY A 70 6.90 -7.64 -22.32
N PHE A 71 6.71 -8.62 -23.21
CA PHE A 71 5.64 -9.63 -23.15
C PHE A 71 4.21 -9.04 -23.17
N SER A 72 4.01 -7.87 -23.79
CA SER A 72 2.74 -7.39 -24.35
C SER A 72 2.78 -7.46 -25.89
N ASN A 73 1.92 -6.75 -26.63
CA ASN A 73 1.96 -6.73 -28.10
C ASN A 73 2.05 -5.35 -28.76
N GLY A 74 2.22 -4.26 -28.00
CA GLY A 74 2.32 -2.92 -28.58
C GLY A 74 1.03 -2.42 -29.26
N GLN A 75 -0.13 -3.01 -28.95
CA GLN A 75 -1.42 -2.61 -29.52
C GLN A 75 -2.34 -2.03 -28.45
N ALA A 76 -3.12 -1.01 -28.82
CA ALA A 76 -4.09 -0.42 -27.91
C ALA A 76 -5.18 -1.43 -27.51
N ILE A 77 -5.77 -2.09 -28.50
CA ILE A 77 -6.80 -3.11 -28.32
C ILE A 77 -6.47 -4.32 -29.18
N THR A 78 -6.47 -5.49 -28.56
CA THR A 78 -6.30 -6.76 -29.27
C THR A 78 -7.65 -7.46 -29.41
N PRO A 79 -8.11 -7.74 -30.63
CA PRO A 79 -9.29 -8.57 -30.85
C PRO A 79 -9.14 -9.88 -30.09
N SER A 80 -9.94 -10.07 -29.04
CA SER A 80 -9.80 -11.17 -28.09
C SER A 80 -11.11 -11.34 -27.32
N ARG A 81 -11.18 -12.27 -26.37
CA ARG A 81 -12.33 -12.39 -25.48
C ARG A 81 -12.72 -11.08 -24.78
N SER A 82 -11.73 -10.26 -24.43
CA SER A 82 -11.95 -9.03 -23.64
C SER A 82 -11.82 -7.75 -24.44
N ASN A 83 -11.25 -7.79 -25.66
CA ASN A 83 -10.95 -6.59 -26.45
C ASN A 83 -10.25 -5.51 -25.62
N ARG A 84 -9.16 -5.88 -24.96
CA ARG A 84 -8.32 -4.99 -24.12
C ARG A 84 -6.90 -4.91 -24.65
N ASN A 85 -6.12 -3.97 -24.12
CA ASN A 85 -4.67 -3.99 -24.19
C ASN A 85 -4.13 -5.27 -23.52
N VAL A 86 -3.10 -5.89 -24.09
CA VAL A 86 -2.54 -7.14 -23.54
C VAL A 86 -1.58 -6.80 -22.39
N PRO A 87 -1.85 -7.23 -21.15
CA PRO A 87 -0.95 -6.97 -20.04
C PRO A 87 0.36 -7.77 -20.19
N THR A 88 1.44 -7.23 -19.63
CA THR A 88 2.72 -7.94 -19.57
C THR A 88 2.64 -9.24 -18.77
N LEU A 89 3.44 -10.24 -19.16
CA LEU A 89 3.68 -11.46 -18.37
C LEU A 89 4.84 -11.32 -17.39
N TRP A 90 5.62 -10.24 -17.43
CA TRP A 90 6.65 -10.00 -16.43
C TRP A 90 6.05 -10.00 -15.03
N ASN A 91 6.61 -10.82 -14.14
CA ASN A 91 6.18 -10.98 -12.75
C ASN A 91 4.74 -11.45 -12.58
N VAL A 92 4.14 -12.09 -13.60
CA VAL A 92 2.80 -12.69 -13.49
C VAL A 92 2.76 -13.81 -12.44
N ALA A 93 3.91 -14.42 -12.14
CA ALA A 93 4.08 -15.41 -11.08
C ALA A 93 3.64 -14.91 -9.70
N TYR A 94 3.68 -13.60 -9.44
CA TYR A 94 3.36 -13.01 -8.14
C TYR A 94 1.91 -12.52 -8.03
N ARG A 95 1.03 -12.93 -8.95
CA ARG A 95 -0.38 -12.51 -9.02
C ARG A 95 -1.33 -13.58 -8.54
N GLN A 96 -2.26 -13.18 -7.67
CA GLN A 96 -3.42 -13.99 -7.30
C GLN A 96 -4.58 -13.82 -8.28
N TYR A 97 -4.79 -12.61 -8.79
CA TYR A 97 -5.79 -12.31 -9.82
C TYR A 97 -5.10 -12.00 -11.15
N LEU A 98 -5.52 -12.69 -12.21
CA LEU A 98 -5.01 -12.56 -13.57
C LEU A 98 -5.98 -11.76 -14.44
N LEU A 99 -5.49 -11.34 -15.62
CA LEU A 99 -6.20 -10.43 -16.52
C LEU A 99 -6.43 -9.04 -15.86
N TRP A 100 -7.13 -8.16 -16.58
CA TRP A 100 -7.44 -6.80 -16.12
C TRP A 100 -8.54 -6.74 -15.07
N ASP A 101 -9.52 -7.66 -15.13
CA ASP A 101 -10.70 -7.68 -14.25
C ASP A 101 -10.62 -8.74 -13.12
N GLY A 102 -9.55 -9.54 -13.11
CA GLY A 102 -9.35 -10.57 -12.10
C GLY A 102 -10.22 -11.81 -12.27
N SER A 103 -10.73 -12.07 -13.47
CA SER A 103 -11.61 -13.21 -13.75
C SER A 103 -10.93 -14.58 -13.68
N GLU A 104 -9.59 -14.64 -13.66
CA GLU A 104 -8.81 -15.87 -13.54
C GLU A 104 -7.90 -15.81 -12.32
N THR A 105 -7.65 -16.96 -11.68
CA THR A 105 -6.83 -17.07 -10.45
C THR A 105 -5.68 -18.07 -10.56
N ALA A 106 -5.54 -18.74 -11.72
CA ALA A 106 -4.47 -19.69 -11.99
C ALA A 106 -4.02 -19.56 -13.45
N LEU A 107 -2.69 -19.58 -13.68
CA LEU A 107 -2.12 -19.48 -15.02
C LEU A 107 -2.52 -20.65 -15.90
N GLU A 108 -2.67 -21.84 -15.32
CA GLU A 108 -3.12 -23.05 -16.01
C GLU A 108 -4.52 -22.89 -16.62
N ASN A 109 -5.43 -22.24 -15.89
CA ASN A 109 -6.78 -21.94 -16.36
C ASN A 109 -6.76 -20.79 -17.37
N GLN A 110 -5.97 -19.75 -17.08
CA GLN A 110 -5.84 -18.61 -17.97
C GLN A 110 -5.32 -19.05 -19.33
N ALA A 111 -4.30 -19.91 -19.41
CA ALA A 111 -3.73 -20.42 -20.66
C ALA A 111 -4.70 -21.23 -21.52
N LEU A 112 -5.72 -21.86 -20.92
CA LEU A 112 -6.75 -22.62 -21.66
C LEU A 112 -7.69 -21.70 -22.47
N THR A 113 -7.95 -20.50 -21.96
CA THR A 113 -8.83 -19.53 -22.62
C THR A 113 -8.32 -19.09 -24.01
N PRO A 114 -7.10 -18.53 -24.17
CA PRO A 114 -6.59 -18.09 -25.46
C PRO A 114 -6.42 -19.26 -26.45
N LEU A 115 -6.06 -20.45 -25.95
CA LEU A 115 -5.94 -21.65 -26.77
C LEU A 115 -7.25 -21.97 -27.51
N THR A 116 -8.40 -21.84 -26.84
CA THR A 116 -9.70 -22.29 -27.40
C THR A 116 -10.57 -21.15 -27.94
N HIS A 117 -10.24 -19.89 -27.63
CA HIS A 117 -11.07 -18.76 -28.04
C HIS A 117 -10.97 -18.49 -29.55
N SER A 118 -12.12 -18.28 -30.20
CA SER A 118 -12.21 -18.22 -31.67
C SER A 118 -11.60 -16.96 -32.29
N ALA A 119 -11.47 -15.88 -31.52
CA ALA A 119 -10.78 -14.66 -31.92
C ALA A 119 -9.26 -14.72 -31.65
N GLU A 120 -8.78 -15.80 -31.03
CA GLU A 120 -7.38 -15.96 -30.63
C GLU A 120 -6.78 -17.19 -31.34
N MET A 121 -6.43 -18.27 -30.64
CA MET A 121 -5.77 -19.42 -31.26
C MET A 121 -6.76 -20.43 -31.88
N ASN A 122 -8.04 -20.38 -31.47
CA ASN A 122 -9.15 -21.16 -32.00
C ASN A 122 -8.87 -22.69 -32.09
N ALA A 123 -8.04 -23.22 -31.20
CA ALA A 123 -7.55 -24.58 -31.26
C ALA A 123 -8.64 -25.60 -30.88
N ASP A 124 -8.69 -26.72 -31.61
CA ASP A 124 -9.32 -27.94 -31.14
C ASP A 124 -8.30 -28.72 -30.31
N LEU A 125 -8.57 -28.91 -29.02
CA LEU A 125 -7.58 -29.46 -28.08
C LEU A 125 -7.23 -30.91 -28.40
N ASP A 126 -8.18 -31.72 -28.87
CA ASP A 126 -7.92 -33.12 -29.23
C ASP A 126 -7.04 -33.19 -30.48
N ALA A 127 -7.32 -32.33 -31.47
CA ALA A 127 -6.48 -32.21 -32.67
C ALA A 127 -5.06 -31.71 -32.31
N THR A 128 -4.95 -30.70 -31.46
CA THR A 128 -3.67 -30.12 -31.01
C THR A 128 -2.82 -31.16 -30.27
N VAL A 129 -3.45 -31.93 -29.38
CA VAL A 129 -2.78 -33.04 -28.68
C VAL A 129 -2.27 -34.09 -29.67
N ALA A 130 -3.09 -34.46 -30.67
CA ALA A 130 -2.69 -35.42 -31.69
C ALA A 130 -1.53 -34.91 -32.57
N GLU A 131 -1.53 -33.63 -32.93
CA GLU A 131 -0.47 -32.99 -33.72
C GLU A 131 0.84 -32.92 -32.95
N LEU A 132 0.82 -32.46 -31.69
CA LEU A 132 1.98 -32.47 -30.81
C LEU A 132 2.54 -33.89 -30.60
N ALA A 133 1.67 -34.90 -30.44
CA ALA A 133 2.08 -36.28 -30.29
C ALA A 133 2.75 -36.87 -31.55
N ALA A 134 2.45 -36.33 -32.73
CA ALA A 134 3.10 -36.70 -33.98
C ALA A 134 4.50 -36.09 -34.13
N ILE A 135 4.89 -35.11 -33.30
CA ILE A 135 6.21 -34.47 -33.31
C ILE A 135 7.12 -35.19 -32.31
N PRO A 136 8.15 -35.94 -32.76
CA PRO A 136 8.97 -36.76 -31.87
C PRO A 136 9.65 -35.96 -30.74
N ALA A 137 10.06 -34.72 -31.03
CA ALA A 137 10.69 -33.83 -30.06
C ALA A 137 9.76 -33.46 -28.90
N TYR A 138 8.46 -33.23 -29.16
CA TYR A 138 7.48 -32.98 -28.10
C TYR A 138 7.17 -34.26 -27.33
N ALA A 139 6.92 -35.38 -28.03
CA ALA A 139 6.63 -36.66 -27.38
C ALA A 139 7.72 -37.07 -26.38
N GLU A 140 9.00 -36.89 -26.73
CA GLU A 140 10.14 -37.14 -25.85
C GLU A 140 10.16 -36.21 -24.62
N ARG A 141 9.96 -34.90 -24.83
CA ARG A 141 10.02 -33.91 -23.76
C ARG A 141 8.85 -34.02 -22.78
N PHE A 142 7.63 -34.24 -23.26
CA PHE A 142 6.48 -34.47 -22.39
C PHE A 142 6.67 -35.71 -21.53
N LYS A 143 7.12 -36.82 -22.13
CA LYS A 143 7.46 -38.05 -21.38
C LYS A 143 8.54 -37.80 -20.32
N ALA A 144 9.55 -37.00 -20.63
CA ALA A 144 10.62 -36.66 -19.68
C ALA A 144 10.12 -35.81 -18.50
N VAL A 145 9.17 -34.90 -18.74
CA VAL A 145 8.65 -33.97 -17.71
C VAL A 145 7.55 -34.59 -16.85
N PHE A 146 6.65 -35.36 -17.44
CA PHE A 146 5.42 -35.84 -16.80
C PHE A 146 5.38 -37.36 -16.62
N GLY A 147 6.39 -38.09 -17.10
CA GLY A 147 6.51 -39.55 -16.97
C GLY A 147 5.80 -40.34 -18.06
N GLU A 148 5.92 -41.68 -18.00
CA GLU A 148 5.29 -42.61 -18.97
C GLU A 148 3.76 -42.51 -18.98
N ASP A 149 3.15 -42.24 -17.83
CA ASP A 149 1.70 -42.13 -17.67
C ASP A 149 1.17 -40.68 -17.88
N GLY A 150 2.07 -39.68 -17.90
CA GLY A 150 1.75 -38.26 -18.04
C GLY A 150 1.96 -37.75 -19.47
N GLY A 151 1.26 -38.34 -20.44
CA GLY A 151 1.40 -38.00 -21.86
C GLY A 151 1.04 -36.56 -22.22
N ILE A 152 1.12 -36.24 -23.52
CA ILE A 152 0.63 -34.97 -24.05
C ILE A 152 -0.89 -34.91 -23.83
N SER A 153 -1.33 -33.89 -23.10
CA SER A 153 -2.73 -33.60 -22.81
C SER A 153 -2.92 -32.09 -22.71
N ALA A 154 -4.15 -31.59 -22.87
CA ALA A 154 -4.44 -30.18 -22.67
C ALA A 154 -3.99 -29.68 -21.28
N GLU A 155 -4.20 -30.50 -20.25
CA GLU A 155 -3.75 -30.21 -18.88
C GLU A 155 -2.22 -30.09 -18.78
N ASN A 156 -1.47 -31.03 -19.36
CA ASN A 156 -0.01 -30.98 -19.29
C ASN A 156 0.59 -29.86 -20.16
N ILE A 157 -0.08 -29.48 -21.26
CA ILE A 157 0.26 -28.32 -22.07
C ILE A 157 0.13 -27.05 -21.23
N THR A 158 -1.03 -26.81 -20.60
CA THR A 158 -1.23 -25.60 -19.78
C THR A 158 -0.34 -25.60 -18.55
N LYS A 159 -0.07 -26.75 -17.92
CA LYS A 159 0.89 -26.89 -16.82
C LYS A 159 2.31 -26.51 -17.23
N ALA A 160 2.75 -26.91 -18.43
CA ALA A 160 4.05 -26.52 -18.95
C ALA A 160 4.13 -25.02 -19.25
N LEU A 161 3.13 -24.47 -19.96
CA LEU A 161 3.03 -23.02 -20.25
C LEU A 161 3.07 -22.17 -18.98
N ALA A 162 2.21 -22.47 -18.00
CA ALA A 162 2.18 -21.77 -16.72
C ALA A 162 3.52 -21.83 -15.97
N THR A 163 4.25 -22.94 -16.09
CA THR A 163 5.59 -23.07 -15.48
C THR A 163 6.61 -22.18 -16.16
N PHE A 164 6.55 -22.04 -17.50
CA PHE A 164 7.39 -21.09 -18.22
C PHE A 164 7.09 -19.64 -17.86
N GLU A 165 5.81 -19.26 -17.82
CA GLU A 165 5.38 -17.90 -17.47
C GLU A 165 5.87 -17.50 -16.07
N ARG A 166 5.92 -18.46 -15.13
CA ARG A 166 6.49 -18.23 -13.78
C ARG A 166 7.99 -17.94 -13.78
N THR A 167 8.71 -18.22 -14.85
CA THR A 167 10.14 -17.89 -14.98
C THR A 167 10.40 -16.45 -15.44
N LEU A 168 9.37 -15.77 -15.96
CA LEU A 168 9.45 -14.39 -16.44
C LEU A 168 9.47 -13.41 -15.26
N ILE A 169 10.61 -13.35 -14.58
CA ILE A 169 10.79 -12.61 -13.32
C ILE A 169 11.74 -11.42 -13.51
N SER A 170 11.30 -10.24 -13.09
CA SER A 170 12.07 -8.99 -13.08
C SER A 170 12.34 -8.57 -11.63
N THR A 171 13.61 -8.66 -11.22
CA THR A 171 14.09 -8.55 -9.82
C THR A 171 15.51 -7.93 -9.70
N ASP A 172 16.15 -7.55 -10.82
CA ASP A 172 17.52 -7.00 -10.88
C ASP A 172 17.60 -5.63 -11.61
N SER A 173 16.51 -4.87 -11.53
CA SER A 173 16.44 -3.53 -12.12
C SER A 173 17.39 -2.53 -11.43
N PRO A 174 17.68 -1.37 -12.04
CA PRO A 174 18.37 -0.28 -11.37
C PRO A 174 17.76 0.08 -10.01
N PHE A 175 16.44 0.08 -9.88
CA PHE A 175 15.78 0.25 -8.59
C PHE A 175 16.12 -0.88 -7.61
N ASP A 176 16.12 -2.14 -8.04
CA ASP A 176 16.42 -3.27 -7.15
C ASP A 176 17.85 -3.21 -6.60
N LYS A 177 18.80 -2.85 -7.46
CA LYS A 177 20.21 -2.64 -7.07
C LYS A 177 20.35 -1.49 -6.07
N TYR A 178 19.63 -0.39 -6.32
CA TYR A 178 19.59 0.73 -5.40
C TYR A 178 19.00 0.36 -4.05
N ALA A 179 17.85 -0.31 -4.06
CA ALA A 179 17.19 -0.81 -2.86
C ALA A 179 18.11 -1.75 -2.07
N ALA A 180 18.91 -2.58 -2.75
CA ALA A 180 19.90 -3.46 -2.15
C ALA A 180 21.16 -2.74 -1.62
N GLY A 181 21.30 -1.43 -1.86
CA GLY A 181 22.37 -0.58 -1.30
C GLY A 181 23.37 -0.05 -2.33
N ASP A 182 23.22 -0.37 -3.62
CA ASP A 182 24.02 0.24 -4.68
C ASP A 182 23.51 1.65 -4.98
N LYS A 183 24.01 2.65 -4.23
CA LYS A 183 23.62 4.05 -4.37
C LYS A 183 23.87 4.63 -5.77
N GLU A 184 24.71 3.99 -6.59
CA GLU A 184 24.98 4.42 -7.96
C GLU A 184 24.03 3.79 -8.98
N ALA A 185 23.19 2.83 -8.59
CA ALA A 185 22.29 2.19 -9.53
C ALA A 185 21.19 3.13 -10.05
N LEU A 186 20.81 4.16 -9.27
CA LEU A 186 19.90 5.22 -9.76
C LEU A 186 20.66 6.51 -10.05
N THR A 187 20.35 7.11 -11.19
CA THR A 187 20.76 8.47 -11.53
C THR A 187 20.10 9.51 -10.62
N PRO A 188 20.62 10.75 -10.53
CA PRO A 188 19.98 11.81 -9.75
C PRO A 188 18.53 12.10 -10.17
N ALA A 189 18.22 12.02 -11.47
CA ALA A 189 16.84 12.19 -11.98
C ALA A 189 15.92 11.07 -11.47
N GLN A 190 16.38 9.83 -11.52
CA GLN A 190 15.63 8.67 -11.02
C GLN A 190 15.40 8.71 -9.52
N ARG A 191 16.35 9.22 -8.72
CA ARG A 191 16.15 9.39 -7.27
C ARG A 191 15.12 10.47 -6.95
N ARG A 192 15.12 11.59 -7.69
CA ARG A 192 14.06 12.62 -7.60
C ARG A 192 12.71 12.04 -8.04
N GLY A 193 12.68 11.24 -9.10
CA GLY A 193 11.47 10.53 -9.56
C GLY A 193 10.93 9.53 -8.54
N LEU A 194 11.79 8.72 -7.92
CA LEU A 194 11.42 7.82 -6.82
C LEU A 194 10.84 8.61 -5.64
N THR A 195 11.44 9.74 -5.32
CA THR A 195 10.97 10.65 -4.26
C THR A 195 9.57 11.19 -4.59
N LEU A 196 9.32 11.62 -5.83
CA LEU A 196 7.99 12.02 -6.29
C LEU A 196 7.01 10.85 -6.23
N PHE A 197 7.36 9.67 -6.73
CA PHE A 197 6.52 8.47 -6.74
C PHE A 197 6.03 8.06 -5.34
N ARG A 198 6.88 8.23 -4.33
CA ARG A 198 6.57 7.92 -2.92
C ARG A 198 5.95 9.09 -2.14
N SER A 199 5.82 10.27 -2.75
CA SER A 199 5.30 11.45 -2.08
C SER A 199 3.81 11.34 -1.75
N GLY A 200 3.38 12.05 -0.70
CA GLY A 200 1.97 12.28 -0.43
C GLY A 200 1.27 13.14 -1.48
N ALA A 201 2.00 13.85 -2.34
CA ALA A 201 1.42 14.60 -3.46
C ALA A 201 0.96 13.67 -4.59
N THR A 202 1.82 12.76 -5.06
CA THR A 202 1.48 11.89 -6.20
C THR A 202 0.79 10.59 -5.78
N ARG A 203 1.03 10.13 -4.54
CA ARG A 203 0.43 8.93 -3.92
C ARG A 203 0.53 7.64 -4.74
N CYS A 204 1.45 7.56 -5.71
CA CYS A 204 1.55 6.40 -6.60
C CYS A 204 1.84 5.10 -5.82
N PHE A 205 2.59 5.20 -4.73
CA PHE A 205 2.97 4.10 -3.84
C PHE A 205 1.79 3.45 -3.09
N GLU A 206 0.64 4.13 -2.97
CA GLU A 206 -0.55 3.58 -2.28
C GLU A 206 -1.07 2.33 -3.00
N CYS A 207 -1.06 2.35 -4.33
CA CYS A 207 -1.49 1.24 -5.19
C CYS A 207 -0.29 0.44 -5.73
N HIS A 208 0.83 1.10 -6.04
CA HIS A 208 1.99 0.50 -6.69
C HIS A 208 3.18 0.34 -5.73
N ALA A 209 3.03 -0.51 -4.72
CA ALA A 209 4.05 -0.72 -3.70
C ALA A 209 5.17 -1.70 -4.12
N ALA A 210 6.39 -1.45 -3.66
CA ALA A 210 7.49 -2.41 -3.77
C ALA A 210 7.18 -3.70 -2.96
N PRO A 211 7.69 -4.88 -3.38
CA PRO A 211 8.65 -5.05 -4.45
C PRO A 211 7.99 -5.24 -5.82
N THR A 212 6.73 -5.65 -5.97
CA THR A 212 6.16 -5.97 -7.29
C THR A 212 5.62 -4.75 -8.05
N PHE A 213 5.55 -3.58 -7.42
CA PHE A 213 4.96 -2.34 -7.94
C PHE A 213 3.51 -2.52 -8.42
N ALA A 214 2.73 -3.22 -7.61
CA ALA A 214 1.34 -3.53 -7.88
C ALA A 214 0.65 -4.11 -6.66
N GLN A 215 -0.65 -4.31 -6.79
CA GLN A 215 -1.49 -4.88 -5.74
C GLN A 215 -2.57 -5.77 -6.37
N ASP A 216 -2.98 -6.80 -5.65
CA ASP A 216 -4.10 -7.66 -6.04
C ASP A 216 -5.44 -7.07 -5.56
N THR A 217 -5.60 -5.76 -5.77
CA THR A 217 -6.81 -4.95 -5.51
C THR A 217 -7.33 -4.36 -6.82
N PHE A 218 -8.58 -3.88 -6.79
CA PHE A 218 -9.27 -3.31 -7.95
C PHE A 218 -9.57 -1.84 -7.70
N ARG A 219 -9.19 -0.98 -8.64
CA ARG A 219 -9.27 0.48 -8.49
C ARG A 219 -9.97 1.09 -9.70
N VAL A 220 -10.80 2.11 -9.46
CA VAL A 220 -11.36 2.95 -10.52
C VAL A 220 -10.48 4.18 -10.63
N VAL A 221 -9.75 4.31 -11.74
CA VAL A 221 -8.94 5.51 -12.02
C VAL A 221 -9.65 6.46 -13.00
N GLY A 222 -10.71 5.96 -13.66
CA GLY A 222 -11.56 6.76 -14.54
C GLY A 222 -11.04 6.97 -15.96
N VAL A 223 -10.37 5.95 -16.53
CA VAL A 223 -10.11 5.91 -17.98
C VAL A 223 -11.44 5.79 -18.71
N ASP A 224 -11.66 6.65 -19.71
CA ASP A 224 -12.92 6.71 -20.47
C ASP A 224 -13.16 5.41 -21.25
N SER A 225 -14.17 4.64 -20.84
CA SER A 225 -14.49 3.32 -21.37
C SER A 225 -15.87 2.84 -20.90
N ASP A 226 -16.59 2.14 -21.77
CA ASP A 226 -17.81 1.39 -21.40
C ASP A 226 -17.51 0.01 -20.79
N ASP A 227 -16.23 -0.35 -20.67
CA ASP A 227 -15.81 -1.63 -20.11
C ASP A 227 -16.24 -1.76 -18.63
N PRO A 228 -17.05 -2.77 -18.28
CA PRO A 228 -17.52 -2.96 -16.92
C PRO A 228 -16.40 -3.31 -15.93
N GLY A 229 -15.24 -3.80 -16.38
CA GLY A 229 -14.15 -4.23 -15.49
C GLY A 229 -14.63 -5.30 -14.51
N ARG A 230 -14.31 -5.11 -13.22
CA ARG A 230 -14.67 -6.05 -12.14
C ARG A 230 -16.17 -6.34 -12.03
N ALA A 231 -17.04 -5.41 -12.41
CA ALA A 231 -18.49 -5.59 -12.39
C ALA A 231 -18.99 -6.71 -13.34
N ALA A 232 -18.20 -7.12 -14.33
CA ALA A 232 -18.52 -8.27 -15.18
C ALA A 232 -18.16 -9.62 -14.55
N VAL A 233 -17.35 -9.61 -13.48
CA VAL A 233 -16.82 -10.82 -12.83
C VAL A 233 -17.61 -11.14 -11.56
N GLU A 234 -17.90 -10.12 -10.76
CA GLU A 234 -18.57 -10.26 -9.47
C GLU A 234 -19.81 -9.37 -9.37
N ALA A 235 -20.86 -9.87 -8.72
CA ALA A 235 -22.15 -9.17 -8.63
C ALA A 235 -22.08 -7.83 -7.88
N ASN A 236 -21.15 -7.72 -6.93
CA ASN A 236 -20.81 -6.51 -6.17
C ASN A 236 -19.55 -5.80 -6.71
N GLY A 237 -19.04 -6.21 -7.87
CA GLY A 237 -17.90 -5.58 -8.50
C GLY A 237 -18.21 -4.15 -8.92
N ILE A 238 -17.28 -3.23 -8.68
CA ILE A 238 -17.43 -1.82 -9.07
C ILE A 238 -17.20 -1.68 -10.59
N LYS A 239 -18.09 -0.96 -11.27
CA LYS A 239 -17.99 -0.71 -12.71
C LYS A 239 -16.73 0.10 -13.02
N GLY A 240 -15.95 -0.34 -14.00
CA GLY A 240 -14.72 0.34 -14.42
C GLY A 240 -13.55 0.15 -13.45
N ALA A 241 -13.70 -0.72 -12.43
CA ALA A 241 -12.59 -1.08 -11.57
C ALA A 241 -11.73 -2.17 -12.24
N PHE A 242 -10.43 -1.94 -12.26
CA PHE A 242 -9.44 -2.85 -12.83
C PHE A 242 -8.36 -3.17 -11.81
N ARG A 243 -7.75 -4.35 -11.96
CA ARG A 243 -6.63 -4.79 -11.14
C ARG A 243 -5.48 -3.81 -11.29
N VAL A 244 -4.83 -3.45 -10.19
CA VAL A 244 -3.61 -2.62 -10.23
C VAL A 244 -2.47 -3.38 -10.94
N PRO A 245 -2.00 -2.92 -12.12
CA PRO A 245 -0.97 -3.64 -12.88
C PRO A 245 0.43 -3.46 -12.25
N THR A 246 1.37 -4.31 -12.67
CA THR A 246 2.80 -4.13 -12.38
C THR A 246 3.36 -2.93 -13.11
N LEU A 247 4.17 -2.12 -12.42
CA LEU A 247 5.02 -1.12 -13.09
C LEU A 247 6.42 -1.66 -13.42
N ARG A 248 6.76 -2.88 -13.01
CA ARG A 248 8.00 -3.53 -13.47
C ARG A 248 7.94 -3.74 -14.98
N ASN A 249 9.00 -3.34 -15.67
CA ASN A 249 9.08 -3.31 -17.13
C ASN A 249 8.02 -2.44 -17.84
N ILE A 250 7.37 -1.49 -17.14
CA ILE A 250 6.31 -0.64 -17.74
C ILE A 250 6.80 0.14 -18.96
N ALA A 251 8.05 0.59 -18.97
CA ALA A 251 8.64 1.32 -20.09
C ALA A 251 8.69 0.51 -21.41
N LEU A 252 8.48 -0.81 -21.35
CA LEU A 252 8.51 -1.70 -22.52
C LEU A 252 7.12 -2.04 -23.06
N THR A 253 6.04 -1.61 -22.39
CA THR A 253 4.70 -2.18 -22.59
C THR A 253 3.67 -1.15 -23.07
N ALA A 254 4.11 -0.07 -23.71
CA ALA A 254 3.20 0.86 -24.37
C ALA A 254 2.33 0.14 -25.42
N PRO A 255 1.11 0.63 -25.74
CA PRO A 255 0.40 1.70 -25.04
C PRO A 255 -0.19 1.25 -23.70
N TYR A 256 -0.65 2.20 -22.89
CA TYR A 256 -0.99 2.02 -21.48
C TYR A 256 -2.49 2.04 -21.21
N MET A 257 -2.86 1.56 -20.01
CA MET A 257 -4.24 1.31 -19.54
C MET A 257 -4.90 0.11 -20.21
N HIS A 258 -6.04 -0.34 -19.65
CA HIS A 258 -6.76 -1.51 -20.15
C HIS A 258 -7.28 -1.35 -21.59
N ASN A 259 -7.43 -0.11 -22.05
CA ASN A 259 -7.89 0.23 -23.40
C ASN A 259 -6.77 0.80 -24.30
N GLY A 260 -5.53 0.90 -23.81
CA GLY A 260 -4.42 1.43 -24.60
C GLY A 260 -4.54 2.91 -24.98
N MET A 261 -5.26 3.72 -24.19
CA MET A 261 -5.55 5.12 -24.50
C MET A 261 -4.31 6.03 -24.55
N PHE A 262 -3.24 5.68 -23.83
CA PHE A 262 -2.04 6.51 -23.73
C PHE A 262 -0.86 5.83 -24.41
N GLU A 263 -0.15 6.55 -25.26
CA GLU A 263 1.01 6.06 -26.00
C GLU A 263 2.32 6.26 -25.21
N THR A 264 2.33 7.22 -24.28
CA THR A 264 3.54 7.61 -23.52
C THR A 264 3.31 7.59 -22.01
N LEU A 265 4.39 7.43 -21.23
CA LEU A 265 4.32 7.48 -19.77
C LEU A 265 3.98 8.90 -19.29
N GLU A 266 4.39 9.92 -20.04
CA GLU A 266 4.06 11.33 -19.81
C GLU A 266 2.55 11.58 -19.87
N GLU A 267 1.85 10.99 -20.84
CA GLU A 267 0.39 11.05 -20.93
C GLU A 267 -0.28 10.35 -19.74
N VAL A 268 0.27 9.21 -19.29
CA VAL A 268 -0.21 8.53 -18.08
C VAL A 268 -0.03 9.40 -16.84
N VAL A 269 1.15 10.00 -16.66
CA VAL A 269 1.42 10.91 -15.53
C VAL A 269 0.49 12.11 -15.59
N THR A 270 0.28 12.70 -16.77
CA THR A 270 -0.65 13.82 -16.96
C THR A 270 -2.08 13.44 -16.58
N PHE A 271 -2.54 12.25 -16.99
CA PHE A 271 -3.86 11.77 -16.62
C PHE A 271 -4.07 11.67 -15.11
N TYR A 272 -3.07 11.19 -14.35
CA TYR A 272 -3.15 11.17 -12.89
C TYR A 272 -3.01 12.56 -12.26
N ALA A 273 -2.16 13.43 -12.82
CA ALA A 273 -2.03 14.83 -12.41
C ALA A 273 -3.35 15.59 -12.53
N ASP A 274 -4.13 15.32 -13.58
CA ASP A 274 -5.48 15.86 -13.82
C ASP A 274 -6.58 15.25 -12.92
N GLY A 275 -6.23 14.38 -11.95
CA GLY A 275 -7.20 13.73 -11.06
C GLY A 275 -7.94 12.55 -11.68
N GLY A 276 -7.35 11.93 -12.71
CA GLY A 276 -7.92 10.78 -13.40
C GLY A 276 -9.23 11.10 -14.12
N GLY A 277 -10.25 10.26 -13.97
CA GLY A 277 -11.57 10.49 -14.56
C GLY A 277 -12.54 11.32 -13.73
N ARG A 278 -12.12 11.88 -12.59
CA ARG A 278 -13.01 12.60 -11.66
C ARG A 278 -13.64 13.82 -12.32
N ASP A 279 -12.82 14.64 -12.96
CA ASP A 279 -13.27 15.83 -13.70
C ASP A 279 -14.08 15.50 -14.96
N ARG A 280 -14.09 14.21 -15.36
CA ARG A 280 -14.86 13.68 -16.48
C ARG A 280 -16.19 13.06 -16.04
N GLY A 281 -16.55 13.17 -14.76
CA GLY A 281 -17.82 12.69 -14.21
C GLY A 281 -17.88 11.18 -13.99
N VAL A 282 -16.72 10.50 -13.90
CA VAL A 282 -16.68 9.08 -13.50
C VAL A 282 -16.98 8.99 -12.01
N GLU A 283 -18.03 8.24 -11.67
CA GLU A 283 -18.37 7.95 -10.28
C GLU A 283 -17.35 6.98 -9.66
N PHE A 284 -17.12 7.10 -8.34
CA PHE A 284 -16.27 6.18 -7.56
C PHE A 284 -14.78 6.13 -7.95
N VAL A 285 -14.24 7.19 -8.57
CA VAL A 285 -12.78 7.32 -8.73
C VAL A 285 -12.12 7.22 -7.36
N ASP A 286 -11.08 6.38 -7.29
CA ASP A 286 -10.41 6.05 -6.04
C ASP A 286 -9.95 7.33 -5.31
N PRO A 287 -10.12 7.44 -3.98
CA PRO A 287 -9.74 8.63 -3.22
C PRO A 287 -8.26 9.02 -3.34
N PHE A 288 -7.38 8.06 -3.63
CA PHE A 288 -5.95 8.34 -3.84
C PHE A 288 -5.64 8.97 -5.20
N VAL A 289 -6.61 8.99 -6.11
CA VAL A 289 -6.54 9.69 -7.40
C VAL A 289 -7.19 11.08 -7.25
N GLY A 290 -6.44 11.99 -6.61
CA GLY A 290 -6.87 13.35 -6.24
C GLY A 290 -6.32 14.48 -7.13
N GLY A 291 -5.44 14.18 -8.07
CA GLY A 291 -4.73 15.16 -8.88
C GLY A 291 -3.53 15.78 -8.16
N PHE A 292 -2.57 16.30 -8.92
CA PHE A 292 -1.36 16.93 -8.40
C PHE A 292 -0.70 17.79 -9.48
N ASP A 293 0.09 18.78 -9.07
CA ASP A 293 0.88 19.61 -9.98
C ASP A 293 2.32 19.09 -10.06
N LEU A 294 2.81 18.84 -11.28
CA LEU A 294 4.23 18.64 -11.56
C LEU A 294 4.66 19.62 -12.66
N ASN A 295 5.86 20.18 -12.50
CA ASN A 295 6.51 20.88 -13.60
C ASN A 295 7.18 19.89 -14.58
N GLU A 296 7.64 20.38 -15.74
CA GLU A 296 8.25 19.54 -16.78
C GLU A 296 9.42 18.68 -16.28
N GLN A 297 10.26 19.21 -15.38
CA GLN A 297 11.39 18.47 -14.81
C GLN A 297 10.91 17.37 -13.86
N GLU A 298 9.90 17.63 -13.05
CA GLU A 298 9.33 16.65 -12.11
C GLU A 298 8.65 15.51 -12.87
N THR A 299 7.90 15.81 -13.93
CA THR A 299 7.34 14.80 -14.84
C THR A 299 8.45 13.95 -15.47
N ALA A 300 9.50 14.59 -15.99
CA ALA A 300 10.64 13.87 -16.58
C ALA A 300 11.40 13.01 -15.55
N ASP A 301 11.55 13.49 -14.32
CA ASP A 301 12.18 12.74 -13.23
C ASP A 301 11.34 11.51 -12.84
N LEU A 302 10.01 11.67 -12.71
CA LEU A 302 9.09 10.58 -12.42
C LEU A 302 9.10 9.52 -13.53
N VAL A 303 9.06 9.93 -14.80
CA VAL A 303 9.19 9.02 -15.94
C VAL A 303 10.55 8.33 -15.94
N ALA A 304 11.65 9.04 -15.66
CA ALA A 304 12.98 8.44 -15.56
C ALA A 304 13.03 7.34 -14.49
N PHE A 305 12.35 7.52 -13.36
CA PHE A 305 12.19 6.48 -12.34
C PHE A 305 11.42 5.25 -12.86
N LEU A 306 10.34 5.43 -13.63
CA LEU A 306 9.62 4.30 -14.22
C LEU A 306 10.50 3.47 -15.18
N HIS A 307 11.42 4.10 -15.91
CA HIS A 307 12.46 3.39 -16.69
C HIS A 307 13.48 2.64 -15.82
N ALA A 308 13.69 3.09 -14.58
CA ALA A 308 14.55 2.41 -13.61
C ALA A 308 13.94 1.09 -13.08
N LEU A 309 12.67 0.81 -13.38
CA LEU A 309 11.97 -0.44 -13.08
C LEU A 309 12.11 -1.48 -14.21
N THR A 310 12.90 -1.18 -15.26
CA THR A 310 13.16 -2.11 -16.36
C THR A 310 14.27 -3.10 -15.98
N ASP A 311 13.98 -4.39 -16.08
CA ASP A 311 14.90 -5.51 -15.96
C ASP A 311 14.48 -6.66 -16.88
N GLU A 312 15.37 -7.00 -17.80
CA GLU A 312 15.25 -8.12 -18.72
C GLU A 312 16.39 -9.14 -18.53
N SER A 313 17.07 -9.14 -17.37
CA SER A 313 18.19 -10.06 -17.06
C SER A 313 17.80 -11.54 -17.13
N ARG A 314 16.51 -11.85 -16.96
CA ARG A 314 15.93 -13.19 -17.10
C ARG A 314 15.12 -13.38 -18.38
N LEU A 315 15.32 -12.53 -19.39
CA LEU A 315 14.70 -12.74 -20.70
C LEU A 315 15.22 -14.07 -21.28
N PRO A 316 14.34 -15.04 -21.59
CA PRO A 316 14.77 -16.33 -22.12
C PRO A 316 15.38 -16.18 -23.51
N GLU A 317 16.22 -17.16 -23.89
CA GLU A 317 16.67 -17.28 -25.28
C GLU A 317 15.48 -17.67 -26.16
N ILE A 318 15.11 -16.79 -27.09
CA ILE A 318 13.94 -16.99 -27.93
C ILE A 318 14.33 -17.89 -29.11
N PRO A 319 13.68 -19.06 -29.29
CA PRO A 319 13.97 -19.93 -30.42
C PRO A 319 13.57 -19.23 -31.73
N THR A 320 14.42 -19.30 -32.75
CA THR A 320 14.11 -18.76 -34.11
C THR A 320 13.28 -19.73 -34.95
N VAL A 321 13.27 -21.01 -34.57
CA VAL A 321 12.47 -22.08 -35.19
C VAL A 321 11.91 -22.93 -34.06
N ALA A 322 10.61 -23.19 -34.09
CA ALA A 322 9.95 -23.97 -33.06
C ALA A 322 10.26 -25.46 -33.20
N LEU A 323 9.94 -26.26 -32.17
CA LEU A 323 10.16 -27.72 -32.22
C LEU A 323 9.32 -28.41 -33.30
N SER A 324 8.17 -27.83 -33.68
CA SER A 324 7.36 -28.25 -34.83
C SER A 324 8.05 -28.02 -36.18
N GLY A 325 9.10 -27.20 -36.23
CA GLY A 325 9.74 -26.72 -37.46
C GLY A 325 9.09 -25.47 -38.07
N LEU A 326 8.02 -24.94 -37.45
CA LEU A 326 7.41 -23.68 -37.83
C LEU A 326 8.30 -22.49 -37.43
N ALA A 327 8.19 -21.40 -38.17
CA ALA A 327 8.83 -20.15 -37.82
C ALA A 327 8.19 -19.59 -36.53
N THR A 328 9.02 -19.05 -35.64
CA THR A 328 8.56 -18.32 -34.46
C THR A 328 8.41 -16.83 -34.78
N LEU A 329 8.13 -16.01 -33.76
CA LEU A 329 7.97 -14.57 -33.89
C LEU A 329 9.23 -13.89 -34.46
N GLU A 330 9.04 -13.02 -35.46
CA GLU A 330 10.10 -12.09 -35.90
C GLU A 330 10.39 -11.05 -34.79
N ARG A 331 11.69 -10.83 -34.53
CA ARG A 331 12.15 -9.86 -33.53
C ARG A 331 12.03 -8.44 -34.10
N SER A 332 11.64 -7.49 -33.25
CA SER A 332 11.52 -6.07 -33.63
C SER A 332 12.30 -5.17 -32.67
N GLU A 333 12.64 -3.96 -33.12
CA GLU A 333 13.23 -2.95 -32.25
C GLU A 333 12.17 -2.40 -31.28
N SER A 334 12.58 -2.18 -30.04
CA SER A 334 11.74 -1.61 -28.98
C SER A 334 12.27 -0.25 -28.60
N ALA A 335 11.48 0.80 -28.89
CA ALA A 335 11.82 2.18 -28.52
C ALA A 335 11.96 2.33 -27.01
N GLY A 336 11.03 1.72 -26.26
CA GLY A 336 11.08 1.67 -24.78
C GLY A 336 12.36 1.04 -24.25
N ARG A 337 12.81 -0.07 -24.85
CA ARG A 337 14.08 -0.72 -24.48
C ARG A 337 15.28 0.17 -24.75
N ALA A 338 15.34 0.80 -25.93
CA ALA A 338 16.44 1.70 -26.28
C ALA A 338 16.53 2.90 -25.32
N GLU A 339 15.37 3.44 -24.94
CA GLU A 339 15.28 4.57 -24.01
C GLU A 339 15.62 4.17 -22.57
N SER A 340 15.11 3.04 -22.07
CA SER A 340 15.50 2.50 -20.76
C SER A 340 17.01 2.25 -20.69
N LEU A 341 17.63 1.68 -21.74
CA LEU A 341 19.08 1.51 -21.79
C LEU A 341 19.82 2.85 -21.72
N ARG A 342 19.34 3.87 -22.44
CA ARG A 342 19.93 5.22 -22.44
C ARG A 342 19.86 5.86 -21.06
N LEU A 343 18.69 5.83 -20.41
CA LEU A 343 18.47 6.44 -19.09
C LEU A 343 19.18 5.69 -17.98
N ASN A 344 19.17 4.36 -18.01
CA ASN A 344 19.79 3.51 -16.98
C ASN A 344 21.31 3.43 -17.09
N SER A 345 21.89 3.83 -18.24
CA SER A 345 23.36 3.90 -18.43
C SER A 345 23.93 5.30 -18.21
N ALA A 346 23.09 6.30 -17.91
CA ALA A 346 23.56 7.65 -17.63
C ALA A 346 24.37 7.69 -16.32
N GLU A 347 25.30 8.64 -16.21
CA GLU A 347 26.19 8.72 -15.05
C GLU A 347 25.40 8.92 -13.74
N ALA A 348 25.67 8.07 -12.75
CA ALA A 348 25.03 8.09 -11.44
C ALA A 348 25.39 9.31 -10.56
N GLY A 349 26.35 10.12 -11.02
CA GLY A 349 26.81 11.33 -10.32
C GLY A 349 27.89 11.10 -9.26
N GLY A 350 28.57 9.95 -9.26
CA GLY A 350 29.76 9.69 -8.42
C GLY A 350 29.45 9.57 -6.92
N LEU A 351 28.60 8.61 -6.55
CA LEU A 351 28.22 8.32 -5.16
C LEU A 351 28.98 7.12 -4.55
N ALA A 352 29.83 6.42 -5.31
CA ALA A 352 30.65 5.32 -4.84
C ALA A 352 31.50 5.76 -3.65
N ARG A 353 31.36 5.04 -2.54
CA ARG A 353 31.98 5.41 -1.27
C ARG A 353 32.86 4.30 -0.75
N GLN A 354 34.04 4.71 -0.31
CA GLN A 354 34.79 3.93 0.67
C GLN A 354 34.04 4.03 2.01
N PRO A 355 33.89 2.92 2.74
CA PRO A 355 33.38 2.94 4.11
C PRO A 355 34.18 3.94 4.94
N ARG A 356 33.50 4.76 5.74
CA ARG A 356 34.12 5.66 6.72
C ARG A 356 33.37 5.62 8.04
N GLU A 357 34.05 6.11 9.08
CA GLU A 357 33.42 6.34 10.37
C GLU A 357 32.26 7.36 10.24
N PRO A 358 31.21 7.22 11.08
CA PRO A 358 30.13 8.20 11.21
C PRO A 358 30.63 9.62 11.44
N GLN A 359 29.94 10.60 10.87
CA GLN A 359 30.29 12.02 10.96
C GLN A 359 29.08 12.91 11.22
N ASP A 360 29.33 14.03 11.89
CA ASP A 360 28.37 15.12 12.06
C ASP A 360 28.53 16.14 10.91
N PHE A 361 27.43 16.48 10.25
CA PHE A 361 27.34 17.50 9.21
C PHE A 361 26.49 18.67 9.71
N THR A 362 27.12 19.78 10.07
CA THR A 362 26.39 21.00 10.43
C THR A 362 25.93 21.75 9.18
N VAL A 363 24.65 22.10 9.12
CA VAL A 363 24.02 22.74 7.95
C VAL A 363 23.28 24.03 8.32
N THR A 364 23.37 25.01 7.42
CA THR A 364 22.70 26.32 7.49
C THR A 364 21.61 26.43 6.41
N PRO A 365 20.72 27.44 6.43
CA PRO A 365 19.68 27.62 5.39
C PRO A 365 20.17 27.66 3.94
N ASN A 366 21.45 27.98 3.70
CA ASN A 366 22.05 28.01 2.36
C ASN A 366 22.70 26.68 1.95
N SER A 367 22.60 25.65 2.77
CA SER A 367 23.23 24.34 2.52
C SER A 367 22.35 23.50 1.62
N ASP A 368 22.98 22.74 0.72
CA ASP A 368 22.29 21.70 -0.03
C ASP A 368 22.19 20.42 0.82
N ILE A 369 21.17 20.37 1.66
CA ILE A 369 20.97 19.29 2.63
C ILE A 369 20.68 17.97 1.91
N GLN A 370 19.89 17.97 0.83
CA GLN A 370 19.63 16.76 0.06
C GLN A 370 20.92 16.17 -0.51
N ALA A 371 21.79 17.00 -1.08
CA ALA A 371 23.07 16.50 -1.59
C ALA A 371 23.99 15.97 -0.48
N ILE A 372 23.81 16.38 0.78
CA ILE A 372 24.48 15.79 1.95
C ILE A 372 23.85 14.43 2.30
N ILE A 373 22.52 14.29 2.26
CA ILE A 373 21.81 13.03 2.53
C ILE A 373 22.13 11.96 1.47
N ASP A 374 22.08 12.32 0.18
CA ASP A 374 22.55 11.47 -0.93
C ASP A 374 23.97 10.95 -0.66
N ARG A 375 24.74 11.79 0.04
CA ARG A 375 26.12 11.57 0.47
C ARG A 375 26.24 11.23 1.96
N ALA A 376 25.25 10.62 2.59
CA ALA A 376 25.37 10.10 3.95
C ALA A 376 25.71 8.60 3.94
N GLN A 377 26.29 8.14 5.04
CA GLN A 377 26.54 6.74 5.40
C GLN A 377 25.81 6.44 6.72
N ALA A 378 25.65 5.16 7.04
CA ALA A 378 25.02 4.76 8.28
C ALA A 378 25.75 5.34 9.50
N GLY A 379 24.98 5.84 10.47
CA GLY A 379 25.45 6.49 11.69
C GLY A 379 25.71 7.99 11.55
N ASP A 380 25.68 8.56 10.35
CA ASP A 380 25.85 10.00 10.17
C ASP A 380 24.75 10.81 10.85
N ARG A 381 25.09 12.04 11.22
CA ARG A 381 24.16 13.00 11.82
C ARG A 381 24.18 14.30 11.02
N ILE A 382 23.01 14.81 10.68
CA ILE A 382 22.84 16.13 10.07
C ILE A 382 22.34 17.06 11.16
N LEU A 383 23.18 18.01 11.56
CA LEU A 383 22.91 18.98 12.61
C LEU A 383 22.44 20.29 11.98
N VAL A 384 21.16 20.60 12.11
CA VAL A 384 20.51 21.73 11.43
C VAL A 384 20.58 22.97 12.33
N GLU A 385 21.36 23.99 11.95
CA GLU A 385 21.39 25.25 12.69
C GLU A 385 20.03 25.95 12.67
N TYR A 386 19.72 26.72 13.72
CA TYR A 386 18.52 27.53 13.73
C TYR A 386 18.41 28.44 12.48
N GLY A 387 17.27 28.37 11.81
CA GLY A 387 16.96 29.12 10.60
C GLY A 387 15.63 28.68 10.02
N ILE A 388 15.22 29.29 8.91
CA ILE A 388 14.04 28.89 8.14
C ILE A 388 14.53 28.25 6.84
N TYR A 389 14.00 27.07 6.54
CA TYR A 389 14.40 26.21 5.44
C TYR A 389 13.17 25.91 4.58
N ASN A 390 13.22 26.26 3.31
CA ASN A 390 12.14 26.00 2.35
C ASN A 390 12.51 24.77 1.53
N MET A 391 12.22 23.58 2.04
CA MET A 391 12.70 22.34 1.43
C MET A 391 11.85 21.11 1.74
N ARG A 392 12.12 20.08 0.96
CA ARG A 392 11.70 18.70 1.12
C ARG A 392 12.94 17.82 1.07
N LEU A 393 13.02 16.83 1.95
CA LEU A 393 14.16 15.91 2.04
C LEU A 393 13.71 14.46 1.84
N ALA A 394 14.48 13.69 1.07
CA ALA A 394 14.34 12.25 0.91
C ALA A 394 15.51 11.53 1.60
N VAL A 395 15.17 10.58 2.49
CA VAL A 395 16.10 9.83 3.32
C VAL A 395 15.95 8.33 3.09
N ASP A 396 16.87 7.76 2.33
CA ASP A 396 16.93 6.35 1.97
C ASP A 396 18.28 5.73 2.38
N VAL A 397 18.78 6.19 3.53
CA VAL A 397 19.98 5.68 4.18
C VAL A 397 19.66 5.23 5.60
N SER A 398 19.94 3.97 5.91
CA SER A 398 19.77 3.45 7.26
C SER A 398 20.76 4.08 8.25
N GLY A 399 20.34 4.31 9.49
CA GLY A 399 21.14 4.83 10.59
C GLY A 399 21.40 6.34 10.55
N LEU A 400 20.65 7.10 9.74
CA LEU A 400 20.80 8.55 9.68
C LEU A 400 20.03 9.23 10.83
N THR A 401 20.64 10.23 11.45
CA THR A 401 19.94 11.17 12.34
C THR A 401 19.86 12.56 11.72
N ILE A 402 18.69 13.19 11.76
CA ILE A 402 18.53 14.63 11.46
C ILE A 402 18.10 15.33 12.75
N GLU A 403 18.91 16.25 13.25
CA GLU A 403 18.68 16.89 14.55
C GLU A 403 18.86 18.40 14.45
N GLY A 404 17.88 19.16 14.92
CA GLY A 404 18.01 20.61 15.02
C GLY A 404 18.88 21.08 16.18
N ILE A 405 19.59 22.17 15.97
CA ILE A 405 20.33 22.93 16.98
C ILE A 405 19.45 24.12 17.38
N PRO A 406 18.83 24.11 18.57
CA PRO A 406 17.99 25.21 19.01
C PRO A 406 18.78 26.51 19.15
N ASN A 407 18.10 27.65 18.96
CA ASN A 407 18.70 28.95 19.26
C ASN A 407 18.81 29.18 20.78
N ALA A 408 19.32 30.35 21.19
CA ALA A 408 19.46 30.69 22.62
C ALA A 408 18.12 30.82 23.38
N ALA A 409 17.00 30.99 22.68
CA ALA A 409 15.66 31.01 23.25
C ALA A 409 15.02 29.61 23.36
N GLY A 410 15.66 28.59 22.77
CA GLY A 410 15.15 27.22 22.71
C GLY A 410 14.32 26.92 21.47
N ASP A 411 14.19 27.86 20.52
CA ASP A 411 13.42 27.63 19.30
C ASP A 411 14.18 26.68 18.36
N TYR A 412 13.44 25.76 17.75
CA TYR A 412 13.97 24.82 16.77
C TYR A 412 14.11 25.45 15.38
N PRO A 413 15.05 24.97 14.54
CA PRO A 413 15.03 25.28 13.11
C PRO A 413 13.69 24.89 12.47
N ILE A 414 13.27 25.71 11.51
CA ILE A 414 11.95 25.63 10.89
C ILE A 414 12.09 25.11 9.47
N PHE A 415 11.43 23.99 9.18
CA PHE A 415 11.18 23.52 7.83
C PHE A 415 9.78 24.02 7.42
N ASP A 416 9.74 24.93 6.45
CA ASP A 416 8.51 25.62 6.02
C ASP A 416 8.18 25.22 4.58
N GLY A 417 7.05 24.54 4.40
CA GLY A 417 6.57 24.13 3.09
C GLY A 417 5.90 25.25 2.31
N GLU A 418 5.69 26.43 2.91
CA GLU A 418 4.99 27.60 2.34
C GLU A 418 3.59 27.30 1.77
N ASN A 419 2.95 26.21 2.21
CA ASN A 419 1.74 25.63 1.64
C ASN A 419 1.87 25.27 0.14
N LYS A 420 3.08 24.91 -0.28
CA LYS A 420 3.42 24.51 -1.65
C LYS A 420 4.06 23.12 -1.72
N LEU A 421 4.90 22.78 -0.74
CA LEU A 421 5.59 21.50 -0.69
C LEU A 421 4.70 20.44 -0.04
N SER A 422 4.77 19.21 -0.56
CA SER A 422 3.98 18.06 -0.11
C SER A 422 4.35 17.61 1.29
N GLU A 423 5.62 17.33 1.52
CA GLU A 423 6.13 16.96 2.84
C GLU A 423 7.53 17.47 3.14
N ALA A 424 7.87 17.56 4.42
CA ALA A 424 9.17 18.05 4.86
C ALA A 424 10.24 16.98 4.72
N ILE A 425 9.94 15.78 5.19
CA ILE A 425 10.85 14.63 5.16
C ILE A 425 10.06 13.40 4.74
N ILE A 426 10.61 12.66 3.76
CA ILE A 426 10.21 11.30 3.43
C ILE A 426 11.38 10.36 3.72
N ALA A 427 11.17 9.32 4.54
CA ALA A 427 12.20 8.36 4.89
C ALA A 427 11.81 6.91 4.59
N SER A 428 12.83 6.10 4.25
CA SER A 428 12.77 4.64 4.21
C SER A 428 13.96 3.97 4.87
N GLY A 429 15.02 4.68 5.24
CA GLY A 429 16.17 4.06 5.93
C GLY A 429 15.79 3.49 7.31
N ASN A 430 16.31 2.30 7.66
CA ASN A 430 16.17 1.72 9.01
C ASN A 430 16.91 2.54 10.05
N ASP A 431 16.58 2.40 11.33
CA ASP A 431 17.23 3.11 12.44
C ASP A 431 17.29 4.64 12.20
N PHE A 432 16.23 5.21 11.64
CA PHE A 432 16.14 6.64 11.32
C PHE A 432 15.68 7.43 12.54
N ALA A 433 16.37 8.52 12.86
CA ALA A 433 16.01 9.39 13.96
C ALA A 433 15.86 10.84 13.50
N VAL A 434 14.81 11.52 13.96
CA VAL A 434 14.56 12.93 13.65
C VAL A 434 14.02 13.66 14.86
N GLY A 435 14.61 14.82 15.15
CA GLY A 435 14.18 15.59 16.31
C GLY A 435 14.66 17.03 16.37
N LYS A 436 14.06 17.80 17.29
CA LYS A 436 14.35 19.24 17.50
C LYS A 436 14.13 20.09 16.26
N LEU A 437 13.06 19.82 15.53
CA LEU A 437 12.64 20.55 14.33
C LEU A 437 11.22 21.10 14.52
N HIS A 438 10.94 22.25 13.90
CA HIS A 438 9.58 22.72 13.66
C HIS A 438 9.26 22.55 12.18
N VAL A 439 8.31 21.67 11.86
CA VAL A 439 7.82 21.41 10.52
C VAL A 439 6.46 22.09 10.36
N ARG A 440 6.29 22.94 9.33
CA ARG A 440 5.02 23.63 9.12
C ARG A 440 4.66 23.95 7.67
N ASN A 441 3.37 24.18 7.44
CA ASN A 441 2.81 24.64 6.17
C ASN A 441 3.11 23.69 4.99
N TYR A 442 2.91 22.40 5.19
CA TYR A 442 3.01 21.40 4.12
C TYR A 442 1.63 20.99 3.64
N THR A 443 1.49 20.64 2.36
CA THR A 443 0.19 20.34 1.75
C THR A 443 -0.26 18.90 1.92
N SER A 444 0.67 17.98 2.20
CA SER A 444 0.37 16.56 2.42
C SER A 444 0.80 16.09 3.81
N ASN A 445 2.10 16.06 4.14
CA ASN A 445 2.56 15.47 5.40
C ASN A 445 3.65 16.30 6.09
N GLY A 446 3.76 16.23 7.42
CA GLY A 446 4.93 16.76 8.12
C GLY A 446 6.15 15.87 7.85
N ILE A 447 6.17 14.68 8.44
CA ILE A 447 7.23 13.69 8.24
C ILE A 447 6.61 12.32 7.94
N LEU A 448 6.86 11.81 6.74
CA LEU A 448 6.46 10.48 6.28
C LEU A 448 7.62 9.49 6.42
N VAL A 449 7.40 8.40 7.12
CA VAL A 449 8.34 7.29 7.21
C VAL A 449 7.63 6.01 6.79
N GLU A 450 8.07 5.40 5.69
CA GLU A 450 7.43 4.20 5.15
C GLU A 450 8.36 2.99 5.22
N GLY A 451 7.84 1.96 5.89
CA GLY A 451 8.43 0.64 6.00
C GLY A 451 9.86 0.62 6.51
N VAL A 452 10.02 1.23 7.67
CA VAL A 452 11.26 1.32 8.43
C VAL A 452 11.20 0.36 9.62
N ASP A 453 12.31 -0.32 9.91
CA ASP A 453 12.54 -0.96 11.20
C ASP A 453 13.41 -0.03 12.05
N GLY A 454 12.87 0.44 13.18
CA GLY A 454 13.51 1.40 14.07
C GLY A 454 13.36 2.83 13.56
N VAL A 455 12.38 3.56 14.12
CA VAL A 455 12.24 5.00 13.89
C VAL A 455 12.02 5.74 15.19
N HIS A 456 12.69 6.88 15.35
CA HIS A 456 12.59 7.72 16.54
C HIS A 456 12.28 9.18 16.17
N PHE A 457 11.08 9.61 16.50
CA PHE A 457 10.63 11.00 16.43
C PHE A 457 10.69 11.59 17.84
N TYR A 458 11.45 12.67 18.03
CA TYR A 458 11.59 13.27 19.36
C TYR A 458 11.69 14.78 19.37
N ASP A 459 11.03 15.42 20.33
CA ASP A 459 11.18 16.86 20.56
C ASP A 459 10.85 17.67 19.27
N LEU A 460 9.69 17.38 18.66
CA LEU A 460 9.26 17.95 17.37
C LEU A 460 8.03 18.85 17.52
N ILE A 461 7.91 19.83 16.63
CA ILE A 461 6.68 20.60 16.41
C ILE A 461 6.22 20.36 14.98
N SER A 462 5.01 19.84 14.77
CA SER A 462 4.37 19.68 13.45
C SER A 462 3.10 20.53 13.41
N GLU A 463 3.03 21.53 12.54
CA GLU A 463 1.94 22.50 12.55
C GLU A 463 1.43 22.77 11.14
N ASN A 464 0.12 22.65 10.91
CA ASN A 464 -0.48 22.95 9.60
C ASN A 464 0.17 22.14 8.47
N THR A 465 0.14 20.81 8.63
CA THR A 465 0.73 19.85 7.70
C THR A 465 -0.37 18.95 7.13
N GLY A 466 -0.99 19.39 6.03
CA GLY A 466 -1.92 18.64 5.18
C GLY A 466 -2.72 17.51 5.84
N THR A 467 -2.60 16.32 5.26
CA THR A 467 -3.20 15.05 5.69
C THR A 467 -2.66 14.58 7.04
N TYR A 468 -1.34 14.41 7.21
CA TYR A 468 -0.76 13.86 8.44
C TYR A 468 0.40 14.69 9.01
N GLY A 469 0.51 14.78 10.34
CA GLY A 469 1.65 15.44 10.99
C GLY A 469 2.88 14.55 11.03
N ILE A 470 2.89 13.61 11.96
CA ILE A 470 3.89 12.54 12.04
C ILE A 470 3.28 11.26 11.49
N TYR A 471 3.88 10.70 10.43
CA TYR A 471 3.30 9.62 9.65
C TYR A 471 4.28 8.44 9.43
N PRO A 472 4.55 7.63 10.46
CA PRO A 472 5.05 6.27 10.28
C PRO A 472 3.96 5.35 9.69
N THR A 473 4.31 4.63 8.62
CA THR A 473 3.44 3.63 8.02
C THR A 473 4.20 2.37 7.66
N LYS A 474 3.52 1.23 7.75
CA LYS A 474 4.09 -0.09 7.44
C LYS A 474 5.39 -0.35 8.22
N SER A 475 5.60 0.23 9.39
CA SER A 475 6.90 0.27 10.07
C SER A 475 6.94 -0.56 11.36
N ASP A 476 8.13 -1.00 11.75
CA ASP A 476 8.39 -1.77 12.96
C ASP A 476 9.19 -0.92 13.95
N ASN A 477 8.91 -1.07 15.25
CA ASN A 477 9.66 -0.43 16.33
C ASN A 477 9.69 1.10 16.20
N VAL A 478 8.51 1.69 16.33
CA VAL A 478 8.26 3.13 16.18
C VAL A 478 8.21 3.78 17.55
N LEU A 479 9.02 4.82 17.78
CA LEU A 479 8.95 5.67 18.97
C LEU A 479 8.67 7.12 18.57
N VAL A 480 7.54 7.64 19.05
CA VAL A 480 7.17 9.06 18.98
C VAL A 480 7.12 9.60 20.41
N GLU A 481 7.96 10.58 20.74
CA GLU A 481 7.98 11.16 22.08
C GLU A 481 8.20 12.68 22.09
N ARG A 482 7.52 13.40 23.00
CA ARG A 482 7.65 14.85 23.13
C ARG A 482 7.39 15.58 21.80
N VAL A 483 6.32 15.19 21.11
CA VAL A 483 5.88 15.83 19.87
C VAL A 483 4.68 16.71 20.16
N THR A 484 4.69 17.94 19.65
CA THR A 484 3.51 18.79 19.56
C THR A 484 3.02 18.78 18.10
N ALA A 485 1.81 18.29 17.84
CA ALA A 485 1.25 18.22 16.49
C ALA A 485 -0.13 18.89 16.40
N SER A 486 -0.35 19.76 15.42
CA SER A 486 -1.59 20.53 15.33
C SER A 486 -2.00 20.97 13.93
N LEU A 487 -3.29 21.30 13.78
CA LEU A 487 -3.90 21.84 12.55
C LEU A 487 -3.75 20.88 11.36
N VAL A 488 -4.07 19.61 11.56
CA VAL A 488 -3.93 18.55 10.55
C VAL A 488 -5.30 18.04 10.08
N ASN A 489 -5.47 17.84 8.77
CA ASN A 489 -6.74 17.47 8.12
C ASN A 489 -7.20 16.06 8.44
N ASP A 490 -6.29 15.13 8.74
CA ASP A 490 -6.62 13.78 9.18
C ASP A 490 -6.10 13.56 10.61
N ALA A 491 -4.89 13.02 10.78
CA ALA A 491 -4.35 12.69 12.10
C ALA A 491 -3.05 13.44 12.42
N ALA A 492 -2.99 14.08 13.59
CA ALA A 492 -1.80 14.83 14.02
C ALA A 492 -0.59 13.91 14.21
N ILE A 493 -0.81 12.74 14.83
CA ILE A 493 0.14 11.62 14.85
C ILE A 493 -0.62 10.40 14.34
N TYR A 494 -0.15 9.85 13.22
CA TYR A 494 -0.73 8.67 12.58
C TYR A 494 0.29 7.55 12.55
N ALA A 495 -0.03 6.40 13.12
CA ALA A 495 0.72 5.16 12.94
C ALA A 495 -0.17 4.11 12.26
N GLY A 496 0.08 3.87 10.98
CA GLY A 496 -0.74 2.95 10.17
C GLY A 496 0.02 1.70 9.77
N GLN A 497 -0.64 0.55 9.86
CA GLN A 497 -0.08 -0.74 9.46
C GLN A 497 1.28 -1.01 10.15
N CYS A 498 1.48 -0.55 11.39
CA CYS A 498 2.77 -0.64 12.09
C CYS A 498 2.82 -1.76 13.12
N LYS A 499 4.00 -2.09 13.64
CA LYS A 499 4.24 -3.05 14.73
C LYS A 499 5.13 -2.46 15.81
N ASN A 500 4.75 -2.66 17.08
CA ASN A 500 5.46 -2.14 18.25
C ASN A 500 5.63 -0.61 18.18
N VAL A 501 4.50 0.09 18.35
CA VAL A 501 4.46 1.56 18.30
C VAL A 501 4.37 2.10 19.72
N VAL A 502 5.11 3.16 20.04
CA VAL A 502 4.97 3.92 21.27
C VAL A 502 4.80 5.40 20.92
N VAL A 503 3.71 6.01 21.39
CA VAL A 503 3.45 7.45 21.35
C VAL A 503 3.33 7.96 22.77
N ARG A 504 4.26 8.82 23.21
CA ARG A 504 4.27 9.31 24.59
C ARG A 504 4.63 10.76 24.77
N ASP A 505 4.30 11.31 25.92
CA ASP A 505 4.72 12.66 26.34
C ASP A 505 4.39 13.75 25.31
N SER A 506 3.35 13.54 24.47
CA SER A 506 3.06 14.36 23.29
C SER A 506 1.75 15.14 23.45
N GLU A 507 1.63 16.25 22.74
CA GLU A 507 0.46 17.14 22.75
C GLU A 507 -0.12 17.26 21.34
N VAL A 508 -1.41 16.98 21.18
CA VAL A 508 -2.09 16.99 19.87
C VAL A 508 -3.37 17.81 19.93
N PHE A 509 -3.53 18.78 19.03
CA PHE A 509 -4.68 19.67 19.06
C PHE A 509 -5.05 20.33 17.73
N GLY A 510 -6.31 20.75 17.59
CA GLY A 510 -6.78 21.46 16.41
C GLY A 510 -6.82 20.63 15.13
N SER A 511 -6.74 19.30 15.23
CA SER A 511 -6.76 18.35 14.12
C SER A 511 -8.09 17.58 14.08
N VAL A 512 -8.37 16.86 13.00
CA VAL A 512 -9.54 15.96 13.00
C VAL A 512 -9.33 14.83 14.00
N ILE A 513 -8.21 14.13 13.93
CA ILE A 513 -7.81 13.07 14.86
C ILE A 513 -6.51 13.50 15.57
N GLY A 514 -6.48 13.36 16.89
CA GLY A 514 -5.27 13.63 17.68
C GLY A 514 -4.19 12.58 17.43
N ILE A 515 -4.41 11.35 17.92
CA ILE A 515 -3.52 10.19 17.70
C ILE A 515 -4.33 9.05 17.09
N GLU A 516 -3.85 8.49 15.98
CA GLU A 516 -4.43 7.34 15.32
C GLU A 516 -3.47 6.14 15.28
N LEU A 517 -3.98 4.97 15.68
CA LEU A 517 -3.34 3.66 15.53
C LEU A 517 -4.21 2.81 14.58
N GLU A 518 -3.87 2.84 13.28
CA GLU A 518 -4.60 2.15 12.22
C GLU A 518 -3.91 0.83 11.86
N ASN A 519 -4.67 -0.26 11.83
CA ASN A 519 -4.20 -1.61 11.47
C ASN A 519 -2.86 -2.00 12.12
N THR A 520 -2.69 -1.58 13.39
CA THR A 520 -1.42 -1.61 14.11
C THR A 520 -1.40 -2.74 15.13
N LEU A 521 -0.23 -3.39 15.26
CA LEU A 521 0.04 -4.43 16.24
C LEU A 521 0.85 -3.87 17.41
N ASN A 522 0.35 -4.04 18.63
CA ASN A 522 1.03 -3.62 19.87
C ASN A 522 1.37 -2.13 19.88
N GLY A 523 0.37 -1.27 19.69
CA GLY A 523 0.54 0.19 19.80
C GLY A 523 0.26 0.68 21.22
N GLU A 524 1.16 1.46 21.80
CA GLU A 524 0.96 2.11 23.10
C GLU A 524 0.89 3.62 22.93
N ALA A 525 -0.16 4.25 23.47
CA ALA A 525 -0.24 5.70 23.61
C ALA A 525 -0.42 6.08 25.07
N TYR A 526 0.56 6.74 25.67
CA TYR A 526 0.49 7.11 27.09
C TYR A 526 1.12 8.45 27.46
N ASN A 527 0.65 9.03 28.57
CA ASN A 527 1.08 10.36 29.03
C ASN A 527 0.99 11.45 27.94
N ASN A 528 0.01 11.32 27.04
CA ASN A 528 -0.25 12.32 26.01
C ASN A 528 -1.37 13.27 26.44
N TYR A 529 -1.38 14.47 25.86
CA TYR A 529 -2.47 15.43 25.96
C TYR A 529 -3.15 15.62 24.61
N ALA A 530 -4.34 15.03 24.43
CA ALA A 530 -5.14 15.18 23.22
C ALA A 530 -6.34 16.10 23.49
N HIS A 531 -6.33 17.29 22.91
CA HIS A 531 -7.39 18.28 23.17
C HIS A 531 -7.77 19.10 21.95
N ASP A 532 -8.99 19.64 21.95
CA ASP A 532 -9.48 20.53 20.88
C ASP A 532 -9.38 19.93 19.46
N ASN A 533 -9.46 18.59 19.33
CA ASN A 533 -9.58 17.88 18.05
C ASN A 533 -11.05 17.53 17.74
N SER A 534 -11.37 16.92 16.60
CA SER A 534 -12.72 16.33 16.41
C SER A 534 -12.86 15.02 17.20
N LEU A 535 -11.79 14.21 17.17
CA LEU A 535 -11.61 12.95 17.89
C LEU A 535 -10.25 12.96 18.57
N GLY A 536 -10.19 12.60 19.86
CA GLY A 536 -8.94 12.61 20.63
C GLY A 536 -7.97 11.49 20.26
N LEU A 537 -8.31 10.24 20.60
CA LEU A 537 -7.51 9.04 20.33
C LEU A 537 -8.32 8.03 19.53
N PHE A 538 -7.72 7.41 18.51
CA PHE A 538 -8.39 6.47 17.62
C PHE A 538 -7.59 5.18 17.44
N VAL A 539 -8.23 4.03 17.66
CA VAL A 539 -7.69 2.72 17.32
C VAL A 539 -8.66 2.05 16.36
N VAL A 540 -8.17 1.67 15.19
CA VAL A 540 -9.05 1.20 14.11
C VAL A 540 -8.43 0.04 13.33
N VAL A 541 -9.29 -0.86 12.85
CA VAL A 541 -8.99 -1.74 11.72
C VAL A 541 -9.82 -1.30 10.52
N LEU A 542 -9.15 -0.96 9.41
CA LEU A 542 -9.76 -0.58 8.15
C LEU A 542 -9.63 -1.71 7.12
N PRO A 543 -10.63 -1.88 6.23
CA PRO A 543 -10.61 -2.90 5.19
C PRO A 543 -9.75 -2.46 3.99
N GLN A 544 -9.51 -3.36 3.04
CA GLN A 544 -8.84 -3.06 1.75
C GLN A 544 -7.38 -2.58 1.85
N LEU A 545 -6.76 -2.68 3.04
CA LEU A 545 -5.34 -2.40 3.29
C LEU A 545 -4.49 -3.67 3.26
N ASN A 546 -3.15 -3.54 3.25
CA ASN A 546 -2.26 -4.72 3.27
C ASN A 546 -2.30 -5.41 4.62
N SER A 547 -2.22 -4.63 5.71
CA SER A 547 -2.47 -5.17 7.05
C SER A 547 -3.95 -5.46 7.24
N LYS A 548 -4.28 -6.64 7.76
CA LYS A 548 -5.67 -7.08 8.00
C LYS A 548 -6.04 -7.17 9.47
N VAL A 549 -5.20 -6.62 10.34
CA VAL A 549 -5.30 -6.76 11.79
C VAL A 549 -5.01 -5.44 12.49
N SER A 550 -5.72 -5.17 13.59
CA SER A 550 -5.41 -4.12 14.54
C SER A 550 -5.62 -4.70 15.92
N ARG A 551 -4.54 -4.96 16.67
CA ARG A 551 -4.67 -5.62 17.98
C ARG A 551 -3.58 -5.31 18.98
N GLY A 552 -3.92 -5.48 20.26
CA GLY A 552 -2.99 -5.38 21.38
C GLY A 552 -2.62 -3.95 21.74
N SER A 553 -3.42 -2.97 21.31
CA SER A 553 -3.14 -1.56 21.58
C SER A 553 -3.53 -1.16 23.00
N LYS A 554 -2.74 -0.30 23.63
CA LYS A 554 -2.96 0.20 24.99
C LYS A 554 -2.97 1.72 25.02
N LEU A 555 -4.04 2.30 25.55
CA LEU A 555 -4.19 3.74 25.73
C LEU A 555 -4.29 4.04 27.22
N TYR A 556 -3.26 4.65 27.81
CA TYR A 556 -3.23 4.84 29.25
C TYR A 556 -2.55 6.11 29.76
N ASP A 557 -2.95 6.56 30.95
CA ASP A 557 -2.39 7.77 31.58
C ASP A 557 -2.47 9.02 30.67
N ASN A 558 -3.40 9.06 29.72
CA ASN A 558 -3.59 10.22 28.83
C ASN A 558 -4.60 11.21 29.41
N ARG A 559 -4.43 12.47 29.04
CA ARG A 559 -5.41 13.52 29.23
C ARG A 559 -6.12 13.78 27.91
N VAL A 560 -7.42 13.53 27.85
CA VAL A 560 -8.23 13.61 26.62
C VAL A 560 -9.40 14.56 26.87
N GLU A 561 -9.33 15.77 26.33
CA GLU A 561 -10.19 16.89 26.77
C GLU A 561 -10.75 17.72 25.62
N ASN A 562 -12.04 18.09 25.69
CA ASN A 562 -12.64 19.07 24.77
C ASN A 562 -12.44 18.78 23.26
N ASN A 563 -12.42 17.50 22.86
CA ASN A 563 -12.27 17.13 21.45
C ASN A 563 -13.62 17.30 20.72
N ASN A 564 -13.96 18.55 20.42
CA ASN A 564 -15.28 19.00 19.99
C ASN A 564 -15.32 19.80 18.69
N ILE A 565 -14.17 20.07 18.07
CA ILE A 565 -14.14 20.90 16.86
C ILE A 565 -14.79 20.16 15.68
N PRO A 566 -15.40 20.87 14.71
CA PRO A 566 -15.99 20.23 13.54
C PRO A 566 -14.99 19.34 12.82
N ASN A 567 -15.43 18.20 12.27
CA ASN A 567 -14.61 17.39 11.39
C ASN A 567 -14.44 18.13 10.06
N PHE A 568 -13.20 18.31 9.64
CA PHE A 568 -12.80 19.02 8.42
C PHE A 568 -11.92 18.17 7.50
N ALA A 569 -11.95 16.85 7.66
CA ALA A 569 -11.24 15.93 6.78
C ALA A 569 -11.79 16.02 5.35
N ASP A 570 -10.92 15.77 4.37
CA ASP A 570 -11.28 15.78 2.97
C ASP A 570 -12.34 14.71 2.66
N GLU A 571 -13.28 15.03 1.78
CA GLU A 571 -14.36 14.13 1.39
C GLU A 571 -13.81 12.84 0.78
N GLY A 572 -14.33 11.69 1.23
CA GLY A 572 -13.89 10.37 0.77
C GLY A 572 -12.76 9.72 1.56
N MET A 573 -12.14 10.44 2.51
CA MET A 573 -11.19 9.87 3.47
C MET A 573 -11.94 9.14 4.60
N ALA A 574 -11.36 8.07 5.16
CA ALA A 574 -11.96 7.34 6.29
C ALA A 574 -12.19 8.25 7.51
N ALA A 575 -11.29 9.21 7.73
CA ALA A 575 -11.41 10.22 8.78
C ALA A 575 -12.66 11.09 8.64
N ALA A 576 -13.21 11.30 7.44
CA ALA A 576 -14.46 12.06 7.27
C ALA A 576 -15.67 11.36 7.90
N LEU A 577 -15.58 10.05 8.19
CA LEU A 577 -16.63 9.27 8.83
C LEU A 577 -16.64 9.41 10.36
N VAL A 578 -15.58 9.94 10.98
CA VAL A 578 -15.51 10.00 12.44
C VAL A 578 -16.38 11.16 12.98
N PRO A 579 -17.26 10.92 13.96
CA PRO A 579 -18.11 11.97 14.51
C PRO A 579 -17.31 12.88 15.46
N PRO A 580 -17.47 14.21 15.38
CA PRO A 580 -16.92 15.13 16.37
C PRO A 580 -17.45 14.87 17.79
N GLY A 581 -16.69 15.29 18.79
CA GLY A 581 -17.13 15.25 20.18
C GLY A 581 -16.81 13.93 20.87
N VAL A 582 -15.85 13.16 20.37
CA VAL A 582 -15.49 11.85 20.91
C VAL A 582 -14.09 11.93 21.53
N GLY A 583 -13.96 11.46 22.78
CA GLY A 583 -12.66 11.39 23.45
C GLY A 583 -11.77 10.30 22.87
N ILE A 584 -12.17 9.04 23.04
CA ILE A 584 -11.43 7.86 22.59
C ILE A 584 -12.38 6.94 21.82
N LEU A 585 -11.98 6.48 20.63
CA LEU A 585 -12.75 5.56 19.79
C LEU A 585 -11.92 4.30 19.47
N SER A 586 -12.51 3.13 19.68
CA SER A 586 -12.01 1.84 19.22
C SER A 586 -13.00 1.28 18.20
N LEU A 587 -12.57 1.10 16.96
CA LEU A 587 -13.42 0.64 15.85
C LEU A 587 -12.88 -0.67 15.25
N GLY A 588 -13.58 -1.77 15.54
CA GLY A 588 -13.28 -3.12 15.03
C GLY A 588 -11.97 -3.76 15.53
N ALA A 589 -11.15 -3.05 16.30
CA ALA A 589 -9.87 -3.55 16.81
C ALA A 589 -10.03 -4.51 18.00
N ASP A 590 -9.06 -5.41 18.13
CA ASP A 590 -9.04 -6.49 19.12
C ASP A 590 -7.98 -6.27 20.21
N ASP A 591 -8.15 -6.92 21.36
CA ASP A 591 -7.21 -6.88 22.49
C ASP A 591 -6.81 -5.45 22.90
N VAL A 592 -7.72 -4.48 22.74
CA VAL A 592 -7.49 -3.07 23.08
C VAL A 592 -7.73 -2.83 24.57
N GLU A 593 -6.76 -2.22 25.25
CA GLU A 593 -6.83 -1.87 26.68
C GLU A 593 -6.85 -0.34 26.86
N ILE A 594 -7.86 0.21 27.52
CA ILE A 594 -8.01 1.67 27.74
C ILE A 594 -8.14 1.92 29.24
N TYR A 595 -7.13 2.55 29.87
CA TYR A 595 -7.12 2.66 31.32
C TYR A 595 -6.37 3.86 31.91
N ASN A 596 -6.74 4.28 33.12
CA ASN A 596 -6.11 5.40 33.84
C ASN A 596 -6.09 6.74 33.06
N ASN A 597 -6.97 6.91 32.08
CA ASN A 597 -7.07 8.17 31.34
C ASN A 597 -8.00 9.15 32.07
N VAL A 598 -7.73 10.44 31.92
CA VAL A 598 -8.67 11.51 32.27
C VAL A 598 -9.41 11.92 31.00
N VAL A 599 -10.71 11.61 30.93
CA VAL A 599 -11.54 11.78 29.73
C VAL A 599 -12.70 12.72 30.03
N LYS A 600 -12.63 13.97 29.56
CA LYS A 600 -13.63 14.98 29.92
C LYS A 600 -14.02 15.96 28.83
N ASP A 601 -15.19 16.56 29.04
CA ASP A 601 -15.72 17.68 28.26
C ASP A 601 -15.98 17.34 26.78
N HIS A 602 -16.33 16.08 26.46
CA HIS A 602 -16.65 15.64 25.10
C HIS A 602 -18.14 15.71 24.81
N ARG A 603 -18.53 16.41 23.74
CA ARG A 603 -19.94 16.65 23.35
C ARG A 603 -20.72 15.35 23.12
N THR A 604 -20.11 14.39 22.44
CA THR A 604 -20.74 13.13 22.01
C THR A 604 -20.53 12.00 23.02
N THR A 605 -19.29 11.64 23.36
CA THR A 605 -19.01 10.60 24.36
C THR A 605 -17.56 10.64 24.83
N GLY A 606 -17.27 10.06 26.00
CA GLY A 606 -15.91 9.89 26.50
C GLY A 606 -15.17 8.79 25.74
N VAL A 607 -15.58 7.54 25.93
CA VAL A 607 -15.04 6.36 25.24
C VAL A 607 -16.13 5.67 24.42
N ALA A 608 -15.78 5.20 23.22
CA ALA A 608 -16.65 4.45 22.32
C ALA A 608 -15.97 3.17 21.81
N VAL A 609 -16.71 2.05 21.81
CA VAL A 609 -16.27 0.78 21.22
C VAL A 609 -17.32 0.30 20.23
N PHE A 610 -16.94 0.14 18.96
CA PHE A 610 -17.86 -0.20 17.88
C PHE A 610 -17.28 -1.26 16.95
N SER A 611 -18.17 -2.02 16.30
CA SER A 611 -17.86 -2.79 15.11
C SER A 611 -17.58 -1.86 13.93
N LEU A 612 -16.63 -2.25 13.08
CA LEU A 612 -16.36 -1.59 11.81
C LEU A 612 -17.59 -1.53 10.90
N ALA A 613 -18.51 -2.49 11.04
CA ALA A 613 -19.72 -2.59 10.23
C ALA A 613 -20.72 -1.42 10.41
N ILE A 614 -20.47 -0.50 11.35
CA ILE A 614 -21.26 0.73 11.48
C ILE A 614 -20.98 1.73 10.34
N GLY A 615 -19.78 1.69 9.76
CA GLY A 615 -19.32 2.67 8.78
C GLY A 615 -19.06 2.12 7.38
N TYR A 616 -19.10 0.79 7.20
CA TYR A 616 -18.70 0.12 5.96
C TYR A 616 -19.74 -0.93 5.53
N ASP A 617 -19.90 -1.10 4.22
CA ASP A 617 -20.76 -2.15 3.67
C ASP A 617 -20.13 -3.53 3.93
N GLN A 618 -20.96 -4.55 4.19
CA GLN A 618 -20.45 -5.91 4.44
C GLN A 618 -19.63 -6.48 3.29
N ASN A 619 -19.87 -6.01 2.06
CA ASN A 619 -19.13 -6.42 0.88
C ASN A 619 -17.77 -5.73 0.74
N GLU A 620 -17.54 -4.62 1.46
CA GLU A 620 -16.28 -3.87 1.48
C GLU A 620 -15.33 -4.40 2.56
N ILE A 621 -15.87 -5.10 3.57
CA ILE A 621 -15.12 -5.60 4.72
C ILE A 621 -14.40 -6.90 4.37
N ASP A 622 -13.06 -6.86 4.35
CA ASP A 622 -12.18 -8.02 4.18
C ASP A 622 -11.30 -8.31 5.40
N VAL A 623 -11.67 -7.73 6.55
CA VAL A 623 -11.05 -7.88 7.88
C VAL A 623 -12.07 -8.44 8.88
N GLY A 624 -11.64 -8.84 10.07
CA GLY A 624 -12.55 -9.10 11.19
C GLY A 624 -13.13 -7.78 11.69
N PRO A 625 -14.45 -7.49 11.52
CA PRO A 625 -14.98 -6.16 11.84
C PRO A 625 -15.43 -6.02 13.29
N THR A 626 -15.53 -7.12 14.02
CA THR A 626 -16.12 -7.16 15.37
C THR A 626 -15.03 -7.13 16.44
N PRO A 627 -15.09 -6.21 17.42
CA PRO A 627 -14.06 -6.09 18.45
C PRO A 627 -14.05 -7.28 19.41
N GLU A 628 -12.88 -7.83 19.70
CA GLU A 628 -12.72 -8.97 20.62
C GLU A 628 -11.75 -8.65 21.76
N ASN A 629 -12.08 -9.14 22.97
CA ASN A 629 -11.24 -9.07 24.16
C ASN A 629 -10.88 -7.67 24.68
N ASN A 630 -11.49 -6.60 24.18
CA ASN A 630 -11.21 -5.24 24.64
C ASN A 630 -11.55 -5.04 26.12
N TRP A 631 -10.76 -4.23 26.82
CA TRP A 631 -10.91 -3.97 28.25
C TRP A 631 -10.73 -2.47 28.58
N ILE A 632 -11.78 -1.88 29.13
CA ILE A 632 -11.84 -0.46 29.46
C ILE A 632 -12.02 -0.36 30.98
N HIS A 633 -11.08 0.25 31.70
CA HIS A 633 -11.12 0.27 33.15
C HIS A 633 -10.35 1.42 33.79
N ASN A 634 -10.75 1.81 35.01
CA ASN A 634 -10.06 2.82 35.82
C ASN A 634 -9.86 4.17 35.12
N ASN A 635 -10.75 4.59 34.24
CA ASN A 635 -10.69 5.92 33.64
C ASN A 635 -11.50 6.92 34.49
N GLU A 636 -11.07 8.17 34.51
CA GLU A 636 -11.76 9.26 35.18
C GLU A 636 -12.60 10.04 34.16
N TYR A 637 -13.91 10.10 34.38
CA TYR A 637 -14.84 10.78 33.47
C TYR A 637 -15.46 12.01 34.09
N SER A 638 -15.61 13.07 33.29
CA SER A 638 -16.45 14.20 33.67
C SER A 638 -17.03 14.93 32.46
N ASN A 639 -18.32 15.28 32.55
CA ASN A 639 -18.99 16.15 31.57
C ASN A 639 -18.90 15.65 30.10
N ASN A 640 -19.10 14.35 29.87
CA ASN A 640 -19.19 13.82 28.50
C ASN A 640 -20.64 13.51 28.08
N GLY A 641 -20.88 13.48 26.77
CA GLY A 641 -22.17 13.12 26.18
C GLY A 641 -23.29 14.07 26.58
N TYR A 642 -22.99 15.38 26.57
CA TYR A 642 -23.94 16.44 26.94
C TYR A 642 -24.63 17.08 25.73
N ASP A 643 -24.06 17.01 24.53
CA ASP A 643 -24.64 17.52 23.29
C ASP A 643 -24.10 16.76 22.07
N PRO A 644 -24.49 15.49 21.86
CA PRO A 644 -23.98 14.70 20.76
C PRO A 644 -24.34 15.31 19.41
N VAL A 645 -23.47 15.09 18.42
CA VAL A 645 -23.71 15.54 17.03
C VAL A 645 -24.95 14.87 16.43
N ALA A 646 -25.55 15.51 15.41
CA ALA A 646 -26.79 15.06 14.80
C ALA A 646 -26.71 13.62 14.27
N SER A 647 -25.62 13.27 13.58
CA SER A 647 -25.38 11.92 13.06
C SER A 647 -25.45 10.85 14.16
N VAL A 648 -24.98 11.14 15.37
CA VAL A 648 -25.06 10.21 16.51
C VAL A 648 -26.43 10.24 17.17
N LYS A 649 -27.09 11.40 17.23
CA LYS A 649 -28.49 11.51 17.71
C LYS A 649 -29.44 10.68 16.85
N ASP A 650 -29.21 10.65 15.54
CA ASP A 650 -30.04 9.92 14.57
C ASP A 650 -29.93 8.40 14.70
N LEU A 651 -28.82 7.89 15.26
CA LEU A 651 -28.70 6.47 15.63
C LEU A 651 -29.66 6.07 16.76
N GLY A 652 -30.24 7.03 17.48
CA GLY A 652 -31.15 6.76 18.60
C GLY A 652 -30.47 6.10 19.82
N ILE A 653 -29.14 6.04 19.83
CA ILE A 653 -28.34 5.41 20.88
C ILE A 653 -28.16 6.39 22.06
N PRO A 654 -28.54 6.02 23.30
CA PRO A 654 -28.24 6.84 24.47
C PRO A 654 -26.73 7.07 24.63
N VAL A 655 -26.31 8.34 24.70
CA VAL A 655 -24.91 8.71 24.92
C VAL A 655 -24.57 8.90 26.41
N GLY A 656 -23.28 8.85 26.73
CA GLY A 656 -22.76 8.98 28.08
C GLY A 656 -21.25 9.14 28.10
N ASP A 657 -20.62 8.75 29.20
CA ASP A 657 -19.17 8.65 29.30
C ASP A 657 -18.62 7.46 28.50
N VAL A 658 -19.36 6.36 28.46
CA VAL A 658 -18.99 5.14 27.75
C VAL A 658 -20.14 4.66 26.87
N ILE A 659 -19.83 4.35 25.61
CA ILE A 659 -20.74 3.73 24.64
C ILE A 659 -20.09 2.47 24.05
N TRP A 660 -20.88 1.40 23.94
CA TRP A 660 -20.54 0.17 23.24
C TRP A 660 -21.75 -0.29 22.44
N ASP A 661 -21.57 -0.61 21.17
CA ASP A 661 -22.66 -1.08 20.29
C ASP A 661 -23.17 -2.51 20.62
N GLY A 662 -22.57 -3.18 21.59
CA GLY A 662 -22.92 -4.55 21.97
C GLY A 662 -22.33 -5.62 21.04
N SER A 663 -21.57 -5.22 20.02
CA SER A 663 -20.88 -6.12 19.11
C SER A 663 -19.66 -6.77 19.77
N GLY A 664 -19.18 -7.86 19.17
CA GLY A 664 -17.91 -8.44 19.60
C GLY A 664 -17.98 -9.36 20.82
N TRP A 665 -16.88 -10.03 21.13
CA TRP A 665 -16.81 -11.01 22.22
C TRP A 665 -15.84 -10.58 23.32
N ASN A 666 -16.24 -10.80 24.59
CA ASN A 666 -15.39 -10.51 25.75
C ASN A 666 -14.91 -9.04 25.86
N VAL A 667 -15.72 -8.10 25.35
CA VAL A 667 -15.56 -6.66 25.61
C VAL A 667 -16.01 -6.37 27.06
N ARG A 668 -15.14 -5.72 27.84
CA ARG A 668 -15.27 -5.60 29.29
C ARG A 668 -15.05 -4.18 29.79
N PHE A 669 -15.77 -3.84 30.85
CA PHE A 669 -15.77 -2.52 31.45
C PHE A 669 -15.72 -2.61 32.98
N ASP A 670 -14.67 -2.07 33.58
CA ASP A 670 -14.47 -2.01 35.04
C ASP A 670 -14.25 -0.54 35.47
N GLU A 671 -15.23 0.30 35.12
CA GLU A 671 -15.23 1.74 35.42
C GLU A 671 -15.91 2.08 36.75
N ALA A 672 -15.36 3.09 37.44
CA ALA A 672 -15.94 3.68 38.64
C ALA A 672 -16.59 5.03 38.29
N ASP A 673 -17.71 5.34 38.95
CA ASP A 673 -18.34 6.67 38.92
C ASP A 673 -18.55 7.29 37.51
N PHE A 674 -19.09 6.51 36.57
CA PHE A 674 -19.35 6.94 35.19
C PHE A 674 -20.86 6.93 34.82
N LYS A 675 -21.25 7.71 33.80
CA LYS A 675 -22.58 7.74 33.18
C LYS A 675 -22.62 6.79 31.98
N PRO A 676 -23.27 5.62 32.06
CA PRO A 676 -23.36 4.72 30.91
C PRO A 676 -24.25 5.30 29.81
N GLY A 677 -23.77 5.24 28.57
CA GLY A 677 -24.57 5.42 27.36
C GLY A 677 -25.41 4.18 27.07
N PHE A 678 -25.14 3.54 25.94
CA PHE A 678 -25.63 2.22 25.57
C PHE A 678 -24.47 1.21 25.60
N PRO A 679 -24.71 -0.03 26.07
CA PRO A 679 -25.86 -0.44 26.87
C PRO A 679 -25.78 0.14 28.30
N LYS A 680 -26.92 0.18 29.01
CA LYS A 680 -26.96 0.68 30.40
C LYS A 680 -26.23 -0.21 31.41
N ILE A 681 -26.10 -1.49 31.08
CA ILE A 681 -25.36 -2.46 31.87
C ILE A 681 -24.21 -2.92 30.99
N LEU A 682 -22.98 -2.66 31.42
CA LEU A 682 -21.77 -3.10 30.74
C LEU A 682 -21.22 -4.38 31.41
N ALA A 683 -20.68 -5.29 30.61
CA ALA A 683 -20.09 -6.53 31.12
C ALA A 683 -18.79 -6.24 31.87
N LYS A 684 -18.64 -6.79 33.09
CA LYS A 684 -17.41 -6.64 33.89
C LYS A 684 -16.45 -7.79 33.66
N ASP A 685 -15.14 -7.58 33.84
CA ASP A 685 -14.19 -8.68 33.73
C ASP A 685 -14.46 -9.80 34.75
N SER A 686 -14.83 -9.40 35.98
CA SER A 686 -15.20 -10.30 37.09
C SER A 686 -16.41 -11.22 36.85
N TRP A 687 -17.20 -11.01 35.80
CA TRP A 687 -18.35 -11.87 35.50
C TRP A 687 -17.90 -13.25 35.00
N ALA A 688 -18.60 -14.30 35.45
CA ALA A 688 -18.39 -15.64 34.92
C ALA A 688 -18.73 -15.70 33.42
N THR A 689 -18.07 -16.57 32.67
CA THR A 689 -18.25 -16.70 31.21
C THR A 689 -19.72 -16.88 30.79
N TRP A 690 -20.51 -17.64 31.56
CA TRP A 690 -21.93 -17.85 31.27
C TRP A 690 -22.77 -16.56 31.43
N GLN A 691 -22.40 -15.67 32.36
CA GLN A 691 -23.07 -14.37 32.56
C GLN A 691 -22.77 -13.44 31.39
N LYS A 692 -21.49 -13.36 30.98
CA LYS A 692 -21.06 -12.59 29.79
C LYS A 692 -21.80 -13.07 28.55
N ARG A 693 -21.89 -14.39 28.32
CA ARG A 693 -22.66 -14.99 27.20
C ARG A 693 -24.13 -14.62 27.23
N LEU A 694 -24.79 -14.77 28.39
CA LEU A 694 -26.21 -14.48 28.53
C LEU A 694 -26.50 -13.00 28.25
N HIS A 695 -25.67 -12.10 28.78
CA HIS A 695 -25.78 -10.68 28.54
C HIS A 695 -25.59 -10.34 27.05
N TRP A 696 -24.54 -10.87 26.43
CA TRP A 696 -24.27 -10.68 25.01
C TRP A 696 -25.41 -11.16 24.10
N HIS A 697 -25.94 -12.37 24.33
CA HIS A 697 -27.10 -12.87 23.57
C HIS A 697 -28.35 -12.01 23.75
N THR A 698 -28.54 -11.46 24.96
CA THR A 698 -29.67 -10.58 25.28
C THR A 698 -29.52 -9.24 24.57
N LEU A 699 -28.32 -8.64 24.58
CA LEU A 699 -28.01 -7.42 23.83
C LEU A 699 -28.23 -7.61 22.34
N ASN A 700 -27.69 -8.69 21.75
CA ASN A 700 -27.89 -8.99 20.34
C ASN A 700 -29.36 -9.17 19.97
N LEU A 701 -30.16 -9.78 20.85
CA LEU A 701 -31.61 -9.87 20.63
C LEU A 701 -32.27 -8.49 20.69
N ILE A 702 -31.89 -7.64 21.65
CA ILE A 702 -32.42 -6.27 21.78
C ILE A 702 -32.08 -5.43 20.55
N VAL A 703 -30.82 -5.44 20.12
CA VAL A 703 -30.36 -4.70 18.93
C VAL A 703 -31.12 -5.17 17.70
N LYS A 704 -31.21 -6.48 17.46
CA LYS A 704 -31.99 -7.03 16.32
C LYS A 704 -33.48 -6.68 16.35
N LEU A 705 -34.06 -6.49 17.53
CA LEU A 705 -35.47 -6.10 17.68
C LEU A 705 -35.69 -4.59 17.55
N ALA A 706 -34.67 -3.79 17.84
CA ALA A 706 -34.72 -2.34 17.75
C ALA A 706 -34.64 -1.82 16.30
N GLY A 707 -34.09 -2.63 15.39
CA GLY A 707 -33.88 -2.27 13.98
C GLY A 707 -32.48 -1.74 13.80
#